data_AF-A0A9B2MLW5-F1
#
_entry.id   AF-A0A9B2MLW5-F1
#
_cell.length_a   1.000
_cell.length_b   1.000
_cell.length_c   1.000
_cell.angle_alpha   90.00
_cell.angle_beta   90.00
_cell.angle_gamma   90.00
#
_symmetry.space_group_name_H-M   'P 1'
#
loop_
_entity.id
_entity.type
_entity.pdbx_description
1 polymer ?
#
loop_
_entity_poly.entity_id
_entity_poly.type
_entity_poly.pdbx_seq_one_letter_code
_entity_poly.pdbx_strand_id
1 'polypeptide(L)'
;MREVVNKKGVKISCLSHNNAFEIFNSSKSMNSYQQQNNSIKSNSLFAYSAQCNFSGLKYPLTWIRDVHNGILSSVVSDTSTKWYVLLDAASFASTNDLDLSIYKPDFVCLSFYKMFGYPTGIGALLVKNDSANVLQKVYYGGGTIDVSLTSELFHIKRKTLHQRFEDGTIPFLSIISLKHGFDILSSITMDKISKHVFSLARFLHRSLLILHHANGKPVARLYCDTAFDNRNIQGGIVTFNLMRPNGEYVGYMEILHMAALFKIHLRTGCFCNPGACQRYLALSNKEVLQNYEAGYVCGGSADLINGKPTGAVRASFGYMSTIKDVQTLLFMIKKCFVDGPPINKIPEWWLDHKRALYKKCYQRDINTKDVTNYVANDDMNEITDKLKNMKKSVTHLINDNPFFKLIMDTSATKKKCTLEQLYIYPIKSCGAYKIIGSWNLNSKGLEYDREWMIITSSGTCLTQKQHVNLCLLNPIIYKDRGIMQLHYPEMPTMDISLNGSPKNTINGTVCQSRVCGHKVQGIDCGSEVSEWLSSALGLPNLRLIRQNDNENSKTELSFASQAQYLVINKASVSWLSDKISDTGFQKDTIIHRFRGNMILSGCEAFEETKWKHVYIGKNSFVVTGPCTRCQMICIDQTTSKKTVEPLRTLTEQLHGKMRFGIYLTKETKEDGIITVGDIVHIL
;
A
#
# COMPACT_ATOMS: atom_id res chain seq x y z
N MET A 1 16.50 -18.56 -12.16
CA MET A 1 16.05 -19.54 -13.19
C MET A 1 16.71 -19.35 -14.54
N ARG A 2 16.51 -18.23 -15.27
CA ARG A 2 17.09 -18.05 -16.63
C ARG A 2 18.60 -18.30 -16.66
N GLU A 3 19.39 -17.65 -15.81
CA GLU A 3 20.84 -17.91 -15.72
C GLU A 3 21.18 -19.39 -15.44
N VAL A 4 20.38 -20.07 -14.61
CA VAL A 4 20.62 -21.47 -14.20
C VAL A 4 20.43 -22.44 -15.37
N VAL A 5 19.44 -22.21 -16.24
CA VAL A 5 19.26 -23.04 -17.44
C VAL A 5 20.21 -22.62 -18.57
N ASN A 6 20.57 -21.34 -18.67
CA ASN A 6 21.60 -20.87 -19.60
C ASN A 6 22.98 -21.48 -19.28
N LYS A 7 23.33 -21.56 -17.98
CA LYS A 7 24.53 -22.30 -17.48
C LYS A 7 24.48 -23.81 -17.75
N LYS A 8 23.33 -24.36 -18.15
CA LYS A 8 23.16 -25.75 -18.62
C LYS A 8 23.01 -25.86 -20.15
N GLY A 9 23.40 -24.83 -20.90
CA GLY A 9 23.38 -24.82 -22.37
C GLY A 9 21.99 -24.62 -23.00
N VAL A 10 20.94 -24.33 -22.21
CA VAL A 10 19.59 -24.12 -22.76
C VAL A 10 19.50 -22.75 -23.44
N LYS A 11 19.29 -22.75 -24.76
CA LYS A 11 18.99 -21.55 -25.56
C LYS A 11 17.69 -20.90 -25.06
N ILE A 12 17.78 -19.65 -24.58
CA ILE A 12 16.62 -18.89 -24.08
C ILE A 12 16.20 -17.85 -25.12
N SER A 13 14.92 -17.83 -25.46
CA SER A 13 14.31 -16.76 -26.25
C SER A 13 13.14 -16.15 -25.49
N CYS A 14 13.01 -14.83 -25.55
CA CYS A 14 11.92 -14.09 -24.89
C CYS A 14 11.08 -13.38 -25.95
N LEU A 15 9.85 -13.84 -26.17
CA LEU A 15 8.91 -13.12 -27.03
C LEU A 15 8.42 -11.86 -26.31
N SER A 16 8.43 -10.73 -27.01
CA SER A 16 7.71 -9.53 -26.57
C SER A 16 6.20 -9.78 -26.69
N HIS A 17 5.40 -8.99 -25.98
CA HIS A 17 3.94 -9.06 -26.05
C HIS A 17 3.42 -8.89 -27.49
N ASN A 18 3.93 -7.91 -28.25
CA ASN A 18 3.52 -7.71 -29.64
C ASN A 18 3.98 -8.88 -30.53
N ASN A 19 5.25 -9.28 -30.44
CA ASN A 19 5.83 -10.36 -31.24
C ASN A 19 5.11 -11.70 -31.02
N ALA A 20 4.65 -11.98 -29.79
CA ALA A 20 3.84 -13.16 -29.51
C ALA A 20 2.51 -13.12 -30.27
N PHE A 21 1.75 -12.02 -30.15
CA PHE A 21 0.50 -11.85 -30.93
C PHE A 21 0.75 -11.85 -32.44
N GLU A 22 1.83 -11.28 -32.94
CA GLU A 22 2.19 -11.31 -34.37
C GLU A 22 2.43 -12.73 -34.87
N ILE A 23 3.22 -13.54 -34.13
CA ILE A 23 3.48 -14.94 -34.47
C ILE A 23 2.20 -15.77 -34.41
N PHE A 24 1.45 -15.69 -33.31
CA PHE A 24 0.24 -16.50 -33.12
C PHE A 24 -0.96 -16.04 -33.94
N ASN A 25 -1.06 -14.77 -34.34
CA ASN A 25 -2.11 -14.32 -35.26
C ASN A 25 -1.77 -14.66 -36.73
N SER A 26 -0.48 -14.83 -37.07
CA SER A 26 -0.04 -14.96 -38.46
C SER A 26 -0.78 -16.06 -39.24
N SER A 27 -1.20 -15.71 -40.46
CA SER A 27 -2.02 -16.57 -41.33
C SER A 27 -1.22 -17.67 -42.05
N LYS A 28 -0.04 -18.05 -41.54
CA LYS A 28 0.70 -19.19 -42.05
C LYS A 28 -0.02 -20.48 -41.64
N SER A 29 -0.95 -20.92 -42.48
CA SER A 29 -1.61 -22.22 -42.39
C SER A 29 -0.57 -23.33 -42.18
N MET A 30 -0.82 -24.22 -41.22
CA MET A 30 0.12 -25.29 -40.80
C MET A 30 0.37 -26.37 -41.88
N ASN A 31 -0.25 -26.24 -43.06
CA ASN A 31 -0.26 -27.19 -44.18
C ASN A 31 1.13 -27.49 -44.79
N SER A 32 2.20 -26.79 -44.40
CA SER A 32 3.57 -27.03 -44.89
C SER A 32 4.53 -27.65 -43.87
N TYR A 33 4.11 -27.83 -42.60
CA TYR A 33 4.86 -28.64 -41.63
C TYR A 33 4.25 -30.04 -41.53
N GLN A 34 4.31 -30.76 -42.66
CA GLN A 34 4.17 -32.22 -42.66
C GLN A 34 5.19 -32.82 -41.68
N GLN A 35 4.79 -33.87 -40.97
CA GLN A 35 5.72 -34.71 -40.21
C GLN A 35 6.61 -35.48 -41.19
N GLN A 36 7.70 -34.85 -41.64
CA GLN A 36 8.88 -35.62 -42.04
C GLN A 36 9.28 -36.50 -40.86
N ASN A 37 9.60 -37.78 -41.12
CA ASN A 37 10.04 -38.76 -40.12
C ASN A 37 11.47 -38.49 -39.60
N ASN A 38 11.79 -37.22 -39.34
CA ASN A 38 12.96 -36.81 -38.59
C ASN A 38 12.76 -37.24 -37.14
N SER A 39 13.73 -37.96 -36.58
CA SER A 39 13.73 -38.29 -35.15
C SER A 39 13.67 -37.01 -34.31
N ILE A 40 12.92 -37.04 -33.21
CA ILE A 40 12.88 -35.95 -32.23
C ILE A 40 14.25 -35.90 -31.54
N LYS A 41 14.98 -34.80 -31.71
CA LYS A 41 16.36 -34.63 -31.21
C LYS A 41 16.44 -33.78 -29.95
N SER A 42 15.41 -32.98 -29.68
CA SER A 42 15.41 -32.02 -28.56
C SER A 42 14.02 -31.86 -27.94
N ASN A 43 13.95 -31.23 -26.76
CA ASN A 43 12.71 -30.80 -26.12
C ASN A 43 12.75 -29.27 -25.95
N SER A 44 11.65 -28.59 -26.26
CA SER A 44 11.48 -27.13 -26.07
C SER A 44 10.30 -26.83 -25.16
N LEU A 45 10.41 -25.79 -24.31
CA LEU A 45 9.37 -25.39 -23.37
C LEU A 45 8.90 -23.96 -23.65
N PHE A 46 7.64 -23.80 -24.01
CA PHE A 46 6.98 -22.49 -24.00
C PHE A 46 6.33 -22.24 -22.63
N ALA A 47 6.66 -21.12 -21.99
CA ALA A 47 6.11 -20.75 -20.70
C ALA A 47 5.42 -19.38 -20.76
N TYR A 48 4.12 -19.31 -20.47
CA TYR A 48 3.34 -18.07 -20.51
C TYR A 48 2.24 -18.04 -19.44
N SER A 49 1.79 -16.84 -19.08
CA SER A 49 0.68 -16.63 -18.15
C SER A 49 -0.66 -16.66 -18.85
N ALA A 50 -1.62 -17.45 -18.37
CA ALA A 50 -3.00 -17.43 -18.87
C ALA A 50 -3.69 -16.08 -18.62
N GLN A 51 -3.35 -15.37 -17.53
CA GLN A 51 -3.78 -13.99 -17.29
C GLN A 51 -2.60 -13.12 -16.85
N CYS A 52 -2.48 -11.94 -17.47
CA CYS A 52 -1.47 -10.95 -17.17
C CYS A 52 -1.66 -10.37 -15.75
N ASN A 53 -0.73 -10.69 -14.83
CA ASN A 53 -0.69 -10.12 -13.48
C ASN A 53 -0.60 -8.56 -13.45
N PHE A 54 -0.31 -7.91 -14.59
CA PHE A 54 -0.23 -6.44 -14.72
C PHE A 54 -1.53 -5.82 -15.26
N SER A 55 -1.98 -6.20 -16.45
CA SER A 55 -3.12 -5.56 -17.15
C SER A 55 -4.45 -6.30 -17.04
N GLY A 56 -4.47 -7.52 -16.52
CA GLY A 56 -5.67 -8.36 -16.49
C GLY A 56 -6.04 -9.02 -17.82
N LEU A 57 -5.33 -8.72 -18.91
CA LEU A 57 -5.48 -9.42 -20.19
C LEU A 57 -5.37 -10.94 -20.00
N LYS A 58 -6.31 -11.68 -20.58
CA LYS A 58 -6.28 -13.13 -20.71
C LYS A 58 -5.64 -13.47 -22.05
N TYR A 59 -4.56 -14.26 -22.03
CA TYR A 59 -3.90 -14.70 -23.26
C TYR A 59 -4.66 -15.90 -23.86
N PRO A 60 -4.74 -16.03 -25.20
CA PRO A 60 -5.53 -17.11 -25.81
C PRO A 60 -5.00 -18.50 -25.43
N LEU A 61 -5.84 -19.32 -24.79
CA LEU A 61 -5.48 -20.70 -24.43
C LEU A 61 -5.30 -21.60 -25.67
N THR A 62 -5.82 -21.19 -26.83
CA THR A 62 -5.55 -21.81 -28.14
C THR A 62 -4.05 -21.85 -28.50
N TRP A 63 -3.24 -20.93 -27.96
CA TRP A 63 -1.78 -20.95 -28.12
C TRP A 63 -1.14 -22.26 -27.65
N ILE A 64 -1.77 -22.98 -26.70
CA ILE A 64 -1.28 -24.29 -26.24
C ILE A 64 -1.21 -25.28 -27.41
N ARG A 65 -2.32 -25.42 -28.15
CA ARG A 65 -2.41 -26.29 -29.33
C ARG A 65 -1.50 -25.80 -30.45
N ASP A 66 -1.47 -24.50 -30.70
CA ASP A 66 -0.66 -23.93 -31.78
C ASP A 66 0.86 -24.14 -31.52
N VAL A 67 1.30 -24.14 -30.25
CA VAL A 67 2.66 -24.53 -29.84
C VAL A 67 2.92 -26.03 -29.99
N HIS A 68 2.00 -26.91 -29.59
CA HIS A 68 2.14 -28.36 -29.83
C HIS A 68 2.23 -28.70 -31.32
N ASN A 69 1.56 -27.92 -32.17
CA ASN A 69 1.65 -27.98 -33.63
C ASN A 69 2.91 -27.29 -34.22
N GLY A 70 3.85 -26.83 -33.38
CA GLY A 70 5.17 -26.36 -33.82
C GLY A 70 5.24 -24.91 -34.33
N ILE A 71 4.25 -24.05 -34.06
CA ILE A 71 4.26 -22.65 -34.54
C ILE A 71 5.49 -21.83 -34.08
N LEU A 72 6.14 -22.25 -32.98
CA LEU A 72 7.34 -21.62 -32.45
C LEU A 72 8.66 -22.23 -32.99
N SER A 73 8.62 -23.32 -33.76
CA SER A 73 9.84 -23.97 -34.29
C SER A 73 10.65 -23.03 -35.19
N SER A 74 9.98 -22.12 -35.93
CA SER A 74 10.64 -21.08 -36.71
C SER A 74 11.32 -19.98 -35.87
N VAL A 75 10.95 -19.83 -34.59
CA VAL A 75 11.57 -18.86 -33.66
C VAL A 75 12.88 -19.40 -33.08
N VAL A 76 12.92 -20.71 -32.80
CA VAL A 76 14.12 -21.37 -32.22
C VAL A 76 15.09 -21.92 -33.27
N SER A 77 14.66 -22.01 -34.54
CA SER A 77 15.42 -22.60 -35.65
C SER A 77 15.69 -24.11 -35.49
N ASP A 78 14.78 -24.81 -34.81
CA ASP A 78 14.81 -26.27 -34.65
C ASP A 78 13.42 -26.85 -34.96
N THR A 79 13.32 -27.58 -36.07
CA THR A 79 12.10 -28.29 -36.51
C THR A 79 12.04 -29.74 -36.01
N SER A 80 13.05 -30.20 -35.28
CA SER A 80 13.16 -31.54 -34.69
C SER A 80 12.91 -31.56 -33.17
N THR A 81 12.35 -30.47 -32.63
CA THR A 81 12.06 -30.30 -31.20
C THR A 81 10.64 -30.73 -30.84
N LYS A 82 10.48 -31.48 -29.73
CA LYS A 82 9.17 -31.69 -29.12
C LYS A 82 8.82 -30.52 -28.21
N TRP A 83 7.76 -29.80 -28.54
CA TRP A 83 7.24 -28.69 -27.74
C TRP A 83 6.42 -29.17 -26.54
N TYR A 84 6.64 -28.54 -25.40
CA TYR A 84 5.83 -28.62 -24.18
C TYR A 84 5.36 -27.22 -23.78
N VAL A 85 4.24 -27.14 -23.07
CA VAL A 85 3.64 -25.88 -22.62
C VAL A 85 3.49 -25.84 -21.09
N LEU A 86 4.10 -24.83 -20.47
CA LEU A 86 3.90 -24.45 -19.07
C LEU A 86 2.98 -23.23 -18.99
N LEU A 87 1.80 -23.42 -18.39
CA LEU A 87 0.79 -22.39 -18.19
C LEU A 87 0.84 -21.84 -16.76
N ASP A 88 1.23 -20.58 -16.58
CA ASP A 88 0.96 -19.87 -15.31
C ASP A 88 -0.51 -19.46 -15.26
N ALA A 89 -1.33 -20.34 -14.67
CA ALA A 89 -2.74 -20.10 -14.43
C ALA A 89 -3.01 -19.40 -13.08
N ALA A 90 -1.99 -19.03 -12.30
CA ALA A 90 -2.18 -18.56 -10.93
C ALA A 90 -2.97 -17.24 -10.83
N SER A 91 -2.95 -16.39 -11.87
CA SER A 91 -3.83 -15.20 -11.94
C SER A 91 -5.12 -15.42 -12.73
N PHE A 92 -5.28 -16.57 -13.39
CA PHE A 92 -6.42 -16.88 -14.25
C PHE A 92 -7.45 -17.70 -13.47
N ALA A 93 -7.03 -18.82 -12.86
CA ALA A 93 -7.86 -19.72 -12.07
C ALA A 93 -8.47 -19.11 -10.80
N SER A 94 -8.03 -17.91 -10.39
CA SER A 94 -8.65 -17.14 -9.30
C SER A 94 -10.01 -16.54 -9.67
N THR A 95 -10.30 -16.38 -10.96
CA THR A 95 -11.48 -15.64 -11.45
C THR A 95 -12.09 -16.22 -12.73
N ASN A 96 -11.57 -17.33 -13.24
CA ASN A 96 -11.98 -17.95 -14.50
C ASN A 96 -11.87 -19.47 -14.40
N ASP A 97 -12.68 -20.17 -15.18
CA ASP A 97 -12.63 -21.61 -15.32
C ASP A 97 -11.49 -22.04 -16.28
N LEU A 98 -10.88 -23.19 -16.04
CA LEU A 98 -9.77 -23.76 -16.84
C LEU A 98 -10.04 -25.24 -17.12
N ASP A 99 -10.81 -25.49 -18.17
CA ASP A 99 -11.12 -26.84 -18.63
C ASP A 99 -9.90 -27.50 -19.31
N LEU A 100 -9.30 -28.47 -18.60
CA LEU A 100 -8.16 -29.26 -19.09
C LEU A 100 -8.55 -30.41 -20.03
N SER A 101 -9.85 -30.67 -20.23
CA SER A 101 -10.34 -31.57 -21.28
C SER A 101 -10.33 -30.88 -22.65
N ILE A 102 -10.47 -29.55 -22.68
CA ILE A 102 -10.39 -28.71 -23.88
C ILE A 102 -8.93 -28.27 -24.12
N TYR A 103 -8.33 -27.60 -23.12
CA TYR A 103 -6.99 -27.01 -23.24
C TYR A 103 -5.97 -27.90 -22.51
N LYS A 104 -5.04 -28.53 -23.25
CA LYS A 104 -4.20 -29.64 -22.75
C LYS A 104 -2.71 -29.29 -22.59
N PRO A 105 -2.32 -28.29 -21.77
CA PRO A 105 -0.92 -27.98 -21.52
C PRO A 105 -0.24 -29.12 -20.76
N ASP A 106 1.08 -29.20 -20.85
CA ASP A 106 1.87 -30.23 -20.18
C ASP A 106 2.02 -29.97 -18.68
N PHE A 107 2.07 -28.69 -18.31
CA PHE A 107 2.28 -28.23 -16.94
C PHE A 107 1.40 -27.02 -16.62
N VAL A 108 0.76 -26.97 -15.45
CA VAL A 108 -0.06 -25.83 -14.99
C VAL A 108 0.30 -25.42 -13.58
N CYS A 109 0.73 -24.17 -13.40
CA CYS A 109 0.97 -23.57 -12.08
C CYS A 109 -0.31 -22.93 -11.53
N LEU A 110 -0.67 -23.29 -10.30
CA LEU A 110 -1.81 -22.76 -9.52
C LEU A 110 -1.34 -22.14 -8.20
N SER A 111 -2.15 -21.23 -7.64
CA SER A 111 -1.87 -20.58 -6.34
C SER A 111 -3.16 -20.38 -5.56
N PHE A 112 -3.37 -21.18 -4.51
CA PHE A 112 -4.65 -21.25 -3.83
C PHE A 112 -4.97 -20.00 -3.02
N TYR A 113 -3.97 -19.33 -2.44
CA TYR A 113 -4.18 -18.02 -1.81
C TYR A 113 -4.72 -16.97 -2.79
N LYS A 114 -4.37 -17.03 -4.10
CA LYS A 114 -4.96 -16.13 -5.11
C LYS A 114 -6.41 -16.49 -5.44
N MET A 115 -6.82 -17.74 -5.22
CA MET A 115 -8.18 -18.25 -5.48
C MET A 115 -9.12 -17.99 -4.30
N PHE A 116 -8.66 -18.18 -3.06
CA PHE A 116 -9.50 -18.17 -1.85
C PHE A 116 -9.10 -17.14 -0.79
N GLY A 117 -7.94 -16.47 -0.93
CA GLY A 117 -7.35 -15.58 0.08
C GLY A 117 -6.47 -16.30 1.12
N TYR A 118 -6.83 -17.54 1.49
CA TYR A 118 -6.14 -18.37 2.48
C TYR A 118 -6.09 -19.84 2.00
N PRO A 119 -5.08 -20.65 2.38
CA PRO A 119 -3.86 -20.28 3.09
C PRO A 119 -2.78 -19.71 2.17
N THR A 120 -1.93 -18.85 2.73
CA THR A 120 -0.70 -18.40 2.07
C THR A 120 0.38 -19.47 2.10
N GLY A 121 1.16 -19.60 1.02
CA GLY A 121 2.30 -20.53 0.96
C GLY A 121 2.03 -21.84 0.23
N ILE A 122 0.80 -22.11 -0.22
CA ILE A 122 0.47 -23.31 -1.01
C ILE A 122 -0.02 -22.93 -2.42
N GLY A 123 0.41 -23.74 -3.39
CA GLY A 123 -0.08 -23.80 -4.76
C GLY A 123 -0.02 -25.24 -5.24
N ALA A 124 -0.14 -25.45 -6.56
CA ALA A 124 0.05 -26.76 -7.17
C ALA A 124 0.72 -26.64 -8.53
N LEU A 125 1.42 -27.70 -8.93
CA LEU A 125 1.86 -27.95 -10.29
C LEU A 125 1.09 -29.16 -10.82
N LEU A 126 0.09 -28.92 -11.68
CA LEU A 126 -0.55 -30.01 -12.40
C LEU A 126 0.39 -30.45 -13.53
N VAL A 127 0.57 -31.76 -13.69
CA VAL A 127 1.45 -32.36 -14.68
C VAL A 127 0.66 -33.35 -15.51
N LYS A 128 0.70 -33.21 -16.83
CA LYS A 128 0.10 -34.17 -17.77
C LYS A 128 0.89 -35.50 -17.72
N ASN A 129 0.18 -36.62 -17.58
CA ASN A 129 0.80 -37.95 -17.42
C ASN A 129 1.86 -38.28 -18.48
N ASP A 130 1.54 -38.07 -19.76
CA ASP A 130 2.43 -38.31 -20.92
C ASP A 130 3.71 -37.44 -20.92
N SER A 131 3.73 -36.41 -20.07
CA SER A 131 4.80 -35.42 -19.95
C SER A 131 5.45 -35.43 -18.56
N ALA A 132 5.06 -36.36 -17.67
CA ALA A 132 5.66 -36.54 -16.35
C ALA A 132 7.10 -37.09 -16.41
N ASN A 133 7.43 -37.84 -17.47
CA ASN A 133 8.74 -38.48 -17.65
C ASN A 133 9.90 -37.49 -17.89
N VAL A 134 9.63 -36.28 -18.39
CA VAL A 134 10.67 -35.24 -18.57
C VAL A 134 11.01 -34.49 -17.27
N LEU A 135 10.21 -34.66 -16.20
CA LEU A 135 10.47 -34.04 -14.90
C LEU A 135 11.50 -34.84 -14.10
N GLN A 136 12.77 -34.52 -14.34
CA GLN A 136 13.92 -35.13 -13.66
C GLN A 136 14.42 -34.25 -12.50
N LYS A 137 14.25 -34.71 -11.26
CA LYS A 137 14.70 -33.98 -10.06
C LYS A 137 16.22 -34.14 -9.87
N VAL A 138 16.92 -33.01 -9.82
CA VAL A 138 18.40 -32.94 -9.78
C VAL A 138 19.01 -33.01 -8.37
N TYR A 139 18.20 -32.93 -7.32
CA TYR A 139 18.60 -33.05 -5.91
C TYR A 139 17.59 -33.93 -5.15
N TYR A 140 17.78 -34.12 -3.85
CA TYR A 140 16.74 -34.68 -2.97
C TYR A 140 16.64 -33.88 -1.66
N GLY A 141 15.46 -33.90 -1.05
CA GLY A 141 15.20 -33.48 0.32
C GLY A 141 14.50 -34.60 1.09
N GLY A 142 14.26 -34.38 2.39
CA GLY A 142 13.53 -35.33 3.24
C GLY A 142 12.18 -35.73 2.66
N GLY A 143 11.75 -36.97 2.89
CA GLY A 143 10.54 -37.56 2.28
C GLY A 143 10.72 -38.03 0.82
N THR A 144 11.54 -37.34 0.02
CA THR A 144 11.61 -37.55 -1.45
C THR A 144 12.49 -38.71 -1.92
N ILE A 145 13.04 -39.48 -0.98
CA ILE A 145 13.87 -40.68 -1.21
C ILE A 145 13.29 -41.92 -0.52
N ASP A 146 13.57 -43.07 -1.11
CA ASP A 146 13.39 -44.39 -0.50
C ASP A 146 14.62 -44.78 0.35
N VAL A 147 15.84 -44.46 -0.12
CA VAL A 147 17.10 -44.67 0.61
C VAL A 147 18.17 -43.66 0.16
N SER A 148 19.12 -43.34 1.04
CA SER A 148 20.41 -42.70 0.73
C SER A 148 21.49 -43.39 1.55
N LEU A 149 22.68 -43.56 0.98
CA LEU A 149 23.87 -43.93 1.74
C LEU A 149 24.51 -42.69 2.40
N THR A 150 25.37 -42.92 3.39
CA THR A 150 26.12 -41.88 4.12
C THR A 150 27.58 -41.81 3.68
N SER A 151 28.17 -42.94 3.29
CA SER A 151 29.54 -43.09 2.80
C SER A 151 29.71 -42.83 1.30
N GLU A 152 28.61 -42.82 0.54
CA GLU A 152 28.60 -42.81 -0.93
C GLU A 152 27.53 -41.86 -1.49
N LEU A 153 27.75 -41.36 -2.71
CA LEU A 153 26.82 -40.48 -3.42
C LEU A 153 25.62 -41.25 -4.05
N PHE A 154 25.10 -42.25 -3.35
CA PHE A 154 23.99 -43.11 -3.79
C PHE A 154 22.68 -42.74 -3.09
N HIS A 155 21.61 -42.55 -3.87
CA HIS A 155 20.26 -42.35 -3.35
C HIS A 155 19.21 -42.86 -4.35
N ILE A 156 18.11 -43.44 -3.86
CA ILE A 156 16.94 -43.80 -4.66
C ILE A 156 15.82 -42.80 -4.37
N LYS A 157 15.34 -42.12 -5.42
CA LYS A 157 14.23 -41.15 -5.33
C LYS A 157 12.88 -41.87 -5.44
N ARG A 158 11.87 -41.36 -4.73
CA ARG A 158 10.50 -41.92 -4.75
C ARG A 158 9.98 -42.09 -6.18
N LYS A 159 9.43 -43.26 -6.47
CA LYS A 159 8.86 -43.60 -7.78
C LYS A 159 7.67 -42.70 -8.12
N THR A 160 6.76 -42.47 -7.18
CA THR A 160 5.58 -41.60 -7.31
C THR A 160 5.96 -40.14 -7.62
N LEU A 161 5.27 -39.51 -8.58
CA LEU A 161 5.66 -38.18 -9.07
C LEU A 161 5.61 -37.09 -7.98
N HIS A 162 4.49 -36.95 -7.26
CA HIS A 162 4.32 -35.89 -6.25
C HIS A 162 5.35 -36.05 -5.11
N GLN A 163 5.43 -37.26 -4.52
CA GLN A 163 6.42 -37.61 -3.47
C GLN A 163 7.88 -37.35 -3.89
N ARG A 164 8.18 -37.37 -5.19
CA ARG A 164 9.53 -37.05 -5.69
C ARG A 164 9.84 -35.55 -5.57
N PHE A 165 8.86 -34.68 -5.81
CA PHE A 165 9.03 -33.22 -5.89
C PHE A 165 8.57 -32.45 -4.65
N GLU A 166 7.82 -33.08 -3.75
CA GLU A 166 7.32 -32.50 -2.50
C GLU A 166 8.33 -32.69 -1.37
N ASP A 167 9.20 -31.70 -1.15
CA ASP A 167 10.28 -31.76 -0.15
C ASP A 167 9.78 -31.54 1.30
N GLY A 168 10.16 -32.46 2.20
CA GLY A 168 9.96 -32.34 3.65
C GLY A 168 8.58 -32.75 4.16
N THR A 169 8.24 -32.33 5.39
CA THR A 169 6.91 -32.53 5.96
C THR A 169 5.94 -31.54 5.33
N ILE A 170 5.01 -32.05 4.53
CA ILE A 170 4.05 -31.25 3.76
C ILE A 170 3.03 -30.60 4.71
N PRO A 171 2.60 -29.33 4.52
CA PRO A 171 1.74 -28.60 5.44
C PRO A 171 0.27 -29.09 5.42
N PHE A 172 0.04 -30.29 5.95
CA PHE A 172 -1.23 -31.04 5.88
C PHE A 172 -2.44 -30.26 6.40
N LEU A 173 -2.34 -29.52 7.53
CA LEU A 173 -3.43 -28.67 8.04
C LEU A 173 -3.88 -27.61 7.02
N SER A 174 -2.91 -27.02 6.30
CA SER A 174 -3.18 -26.02 5.27
C SER A 174 -3.65 -26.65 3.96
N ILE A 175 -3.30 -27.91 3.66
CA ILE A 175 -3.90 -28.66 2.54
C ILE A 175 -5.36 -28.98 2.84
N ILE A 176 -5.69 -29.43 4.05
CA ILE A 176 -7.07 -29.73 4.46
C ILE A 176 -7.96 -28.48 4.33
N SER A 177 -7.47 -27.31 4.73
CA SER A 177 -8.25 -26.06 4.64
C SER A 177 -8.57 -25.61 3.21
N LEU A 178 -7.87 -26.12 2.19
CA LEU A 178 -8.19 -25.88 0.78
C LEU A 178 -9.60 -26.33 0.41
N LYS A 179 -10.12 -27.39 1.06
CA LYS A 179 -11.46 -27.92 0.77
C LYS A 179 -12.53 -26.82 0.91
N HIS A 180 -12.49 -26.04 1.99
CA HIS A 180 -13.44 -24.94 2.20
C HIS A 180 -13.38 -23.89 1.07
N GLY A 181 -12.19 -23.62 0.54
CA GLY A 181 -12.02 -22.74 -0.62
C GLY A 181 -12.69 -23.31 -1.88
N PHE A 182 -12.46 -24.58 -2.18
CA PHE A 182 -13.09 -25.27 -3.32
C PHE A 182 -14.61 -25.37 -3.17
N ASP A 183 -15.12 -25.67 -1.95
CA ASP A 183 -16.55 -25.70 -1.64
C ASP A 183 -17.21 -24.33 -1.94
N ILE A 184 -16.57 -23.23 -1.50
CA ILE A 184 -17.02 -21.86 -1.77
C ILE A 184 -17.05 -21.57 -3.27
N LEU A 185 -15.95 -21.79 -4.01
CA LEU A 185 -15.93 -21.52 -5.46
C LEU A 185 -16.94 -22.38 -6.24
N SER A 186 -17.17 -23.63 -5.80
CA SER A 186 -18.17 -24.52 -6.39
C SER A 186 -19.59 -23.99 -6.18
N SER A 187 -19.92 -23.51 -4.96
CA SER A 187 -21.24 -22.95 -4.66
C SER A 187 -21.56 -21.67 -5.43
N ILE A 188 -20.57 -20.81 -5.66
CA ILE A 188 -20.74 -19.56 -6.41
C ILE A 188 -20.69 -19.83 -7.93
N THR A 189 -19.86 -20.79 -8.37
CA THR A 189 -19.45 -21.09 -9.75
C THR A 189 -18.51 -20.06 -10.40
N MET A 190 -17.52 -20.53 -11.15
CA MET A 190 -16.47 -19.68 -11.74
C MET A 190 -17.00 -18.70 -12.81
N ASP A 191 -18.07 -19.03 -13.54
CA ASP A 191 -18.68 -18.10 -14.49
C ASP A 191 -19.34 -16.89 -13.80
N LYS A 192 -20.08 -17.10 -12.69
CA LYS A 192 -20.63 -15.98 -11.91
C LYS A 192 -19.53 -15.09 -11.35
N ILE A 193 -18.44 -15.69 -10.85
CA ILE A 193 -17.25 -14.96 -10.38
C ILE A 193 -16.63 -14.15 -11.51
N SER A 194 -16.41 -14.75 -12.69
CA SER A 194 -15.81 -14.09 -13.84
C SER A 194 -16.64 -12.91 -14.32
N LYS A 195 -17.97 -13.10 -14.44
CA LYS A 195 -18.95 -12.03 -14.76
C LYS A 195 -18.90 -10.88 -13.74
N HIS A 196 -18.88 -11.21 -12.45
CA HIS A 196 -18.87 -10.24 -11.35
C HIS A 196 -17.60 -9.39 -11.33
N VAL A 197 -16.41 -10.01 -11.24
CA VAL A 197 -15.15 -9.26 -11.15
C VAL A 197 -14.84 -8.47 -12.42
N PHE A 198 -15.26 -8.97 -13.59
CA PHE A 198 -15.19 -8.23 -14.85
C PHE A 198 -16.10 -7.00 -14.82
N SER A 199 -17.32 -7.11 -14.28
CA SER A 199 -18.26 -5.98 -14.17
C SER A 199 -17.72 -4.87 -13.26
N LEU A 200 -17.13 -5.24 -12.11
CA LEU A 200 -16.46 -4.28 -11.22
C LEU A 200 -15.25 -3.61 -11.89
N ALA A 201 -14.45 -4.39 -12.63
CA ALA A 201 -13.30 -3.87 -13.37
C ALA A 201 -13.70 -2.96 -14.54
N ARG A 202 -14.73 -3.33 -15.32
CA ARG A 202 -15.31 -2.51 -16.40
C ARG A 202 -15.85 -1.19 -15.84
N PHE A 203 -16.55 -1.23 -14.71
CA PHE A 203 -17.07 -0.02 -14.06
C PHE A 203 -15.95 0.91 -13.56
N LEU A 204 -14.92 0.37 -12.89
CA LEU A 204 -13.76 1.19 -12.48
C LEU A 204 -13.02 1.76 -13.70
N HIS A 205 -12.76 0.94 -14.73
CA HIS A 205 -12.06 1.35 -15.94
C HIS A 205 -12.80 2.47 -16.67
N ARG A 206 -14.09 2.27 -17.03
CA ARG A 206 -14.90 3.31 -17.69
C ARG A 206 -15.00 4.57 -16.80
N SER A 207 -15.12 4.43 -15.48
CA SER A 207 -15.18 5.57 -14.54
C SER A 207 -13.87 6.38 -14.44
N LEU A 208 -12.70 5.72 -14.49
CA LEU A 208 -11.40 6.41 -14.49
C LEU A 208 -11.06 7.01 -15.86
N LEU A 209 -11.45 6.35 -16.95
CA LEU A 209 -11.23 6.80 -18.32
C LEU A 209 -11.88 8.17 -18.57
N ILE A 210 -13.09 8.37 -18.06
CA ILE A 210 -13.83 9.62 -18.28
C ILE A 210 -13.50 10.72 -17.28
N LEU A 211 -12.77 10.43 -16.18
CA LEU A 211 -12.57 11.36 -15.07
C LEU A 211 -11.45 12.37 -15.37
N HIS A 212 -11.82 13.65 -15.43
CA HIS A 212 -10.93 14.78 -15.72
C HIS A 212 -10.98 15.82 -14.60
N HIS A 213 -9.88 16.55 -14.42
CA HIS A 213 -9.78 17.73 -13.56
C HIS A 213 -10.67 18.86 -14.11
N ALA A 214 -10.92 19.90 -13.31
CA ALA A 214 -11.65 21.08 -13.76
C ALA A 214 -11.00 21.79 -14.97
N ASN A 215 -9.68 21.66 -15.16
CA ASN A 215 -8.98 22.17 -16.34
C ASN A 215 -9.04 21.24 -17.59
N GLY A 216 -9.82 20.16 -17.53
CA GLY A 216 -10.04 19.26 -18.66
C GLY A 216 -8.91 18.28 -18.99
N LYS A 217 -7.85 18.17 -18.18
CA LYS A 217 -6.85 17.08 -18.26
C LYS A 217 -7.33 15.82 -17.54
N PRO A 218 -6.98 14.60 -18.01
CA PRO A 218 -7.41 13.34 -17.38
C PRO A 218 -6.72 13.09 -16.05
N VAL A 219 -7.48 12.57 -15.07
CA VAL A 219 -7.04 12.29 -13.70
C VAL A 219 -6.26 10.97 -13.60
N ALA A 220 -6.45 10.06 -14.54
CA ALA A 220 -5.82 8.74 -14.54
C ALA A 220 -5.23 8.39 -15.92
N ARG A 221 -4.01 7.88 -15.93
CA ARG A 221 -3.43 7.16 -17.06
C ARG A 221 -3.66 5.67 -16.88
N LEU A 222 -4.48 5.08 -17.74
CA LEU A 222 -4.82 3.65 -17.71
C LEU A 222 -3.80 2.81 -18.49
N TYR A 223 -3.55 1.59 -18.01
CA TYR A 223 -2.61 0.64 -18.60
C TYR A 223 -3.34 -0.69 -18.91
N CYS A 224 -3.81 -0.81 -20.16
CA CYS A 224 -4.66 -1.92 -20.61
C CYS A 224 -4.24 -2.44 -22.00
N ASP A 225 -4.57 -3.71 -22.27
CA ASP A 225 -4.45 -4.36 -23.58
C ASP A 225 -5.83 -4.66 -24.19
N THR A 226 -6.92 -4.22 -23.55
CA THR A 226 -8.31 -4.46 -23.99
C THR A 226 -9.20 -3.24 -23.66
N ALA A 227 -10.32 -3.10 -24.36
CA ALA A 227 -11.29 -2.02 -24.12
C ALA A 227 -12.17 -2.21 -22.87
N PHE A 228 -11.98 -3.30 -22.09
CA PHE A 228 -12.87 -3.75 -21.01
C PHE A 228 -14.32 -4.11 -21.43
N ASP A 229 -14.53 -4.39 -22.72
CA ASP A 229 -15.87 -4.68 -23.26
C ASP A 229 -16.21 -6.19 -23.35
N ASN A 230 -15.24 -7.10 -23.21
CA ASN A 230 -15.46 -8.55 -23.29
C ASN A 230 -14.76 -9.33 -22.16
N ARG A 231 -15.54 -10.08 -21.36
CA ARG A 231 -15.04 -10.85 -20.19
C ARG A 231 -14.11 -12.00 -20.55
N ASN A 232 -14.14 -12.50 -21.79
CA ASN A 232 -13.31 -13.65 -22.18
C ASN A 232 -11.85 -13.25 -22.38
N ILE A 233 -11.57 -11.98 -22.72
CA ILE A 233 -10.21 -11.45 -22.91
C ILE A 233 -9.71 -10.59 -21.73
N GLN A 234 -10.58 -10.17 -20.80
CA GLN A 234 -10.21 -9.28 -19.69
C GLN A 234 -10.65 -9.82 -18.33
N GLY A 235 -9.74 -9.81 -17.36
CA GLY A 235 -9.98 -10.20 -15.96
C GLY A 235 -10.29 -9.03 -15.02
N GLY A 236 -10.53 -9.34 -13.75
CA GLY A 236 -10.89 -8.40 -12.68
C GLY A 236 -9.76 -7.46 -12.21
N ILE A 237 -8.85 -7.06 -13.09
CA ILE A 237 -7.69 -6.20 -12.77
C ILE A 237 -7.82 -4.89 -13.55
N VAL A 238 -7.59 -3.76 -12.87
CA VAL A 238 -7.48 -2.42 -13.47
C VAL A 238 -6.21 -1.76 -12.95
N THR A 239 -5.38 -1.28 -13.87
CA THR A 239 -4.04 -0.76 -13.57
C THR A 239 -3.89 0.65 -14.14
N PHE A 240 -3.40 1.56 -13.32
CA PHE A 240 -3.36 2.99 -13.62
C PHE A 240 -2.25 3.70 -12.84
N ASN A 241 -1.92 4.91 -13.25
CA ASN A 241 -1.33 5.92 -12.37
C ASN A 241 -2.24 7.14 -12.36
N LEU A 242 -2.32 7.87 -11.24
CA LEU A 242 -3.02 9.14 -11.19
C LEU A 242 -2.10 10.27 -11.66
N MET A 243 -2.70 11.35 -12.14
CA MET A 243 -2.01 12.56 -12.57
C MET A 243 -2.55 13.78 -11.81
N ARG A 244 -1.76 14.85 -11.76
CA ARG A 244 -2.13 16.17 -11.23
C ARG A 244 -2.68 17.06 -12.35
N PRO A 245 -3.41 18.15 -12.05
CA PRO A 245 -3.93 19.07 -13.07
C PRO A 245 -2.85 19.71 -13.95
N ASN A 246 -1.61 19.83 -13.47
CA ASN A 246 -0.48 20.29 -14.30
C ASN A 246 -0.08 19.26 -15.39
N GLY A 247 -0.33 17.96 -15.17
CA GLY A 247 0.02 16.84 -16.06
C GLY A 247 1.13 15.92 -15.50
N GLU A 248 1.67 16.21 -14.31
CA GLU A 248 2.64 15.35 -13.63
C GLU A 248 1.97 14.10 -13.05
N TYR A 249 2.75 13.04 -12.82
CA TYR A 249 2.26 11.85 -12.12
C TYR A 249 2.19 12.06 -10.61
N VAL A 250 1.14 11.51 -9.98
CA VAL A 250 1.06 11.33 -8.53
C VAL A 250 1.84 10.06 -8.16
N GLY A 251 2.69 10.14 -7.14
CA GLY A 251 3.46 9.00 -6.65
C GLY A 251 2.56 7.89 -6.11
N TYR A 252 2.84 6.62 -6.44
CA TYR A 252 2.02 5.51 -5.96
C TYR A 252 2.03 5.33 -4.43
N MET A 253 3.03 5.87 -3.73
CA MET A 253 3.08 5.91 -2.26
C MET A 253 2.07 6.92 -1.71
N GLU A 254 1.94 8.10 -2.30
CA GLU A 254 0.91 9.10 -1.95
C GLU A 254 -0.50 8.52 -2.12
N ILE A 255 -0.72 7.78 -3.20
CA ILE A 255 -1.98 7.07 -3.45
C ILE A 255 -2.23 5.98 -2.39
N LEU A 256 -1.21 5.22 -1.97
CA LEU A 256 -1.33 4.26 -0.87
C LEU A 256 -1.62 4.91 0.49
N HIS A 257 -1.03 6.07 0.78
CA HIS A 257 -1.25 6.80 2.02
C HIS A 257 -2.70 7.32 2.09
N MET A 258 -3.24 7.86 0.99
CA MET A 258 -4.65 8.24 0.92
C MET A 258 -5.57 7.02 0.97
N ALA A 259 -5.30 5.96 0.20
CA ALA A 259 -6.07 4.71 0.22
C ALA A 259 -6.24 4.14 1.65
N ALA A 260 -5.16 4.16 2.45
CA ALA A 260 -5.18 3.70 3.83
C ALA A 260 -6.11 4.50 4.76
N LEU A 261 -6.31 5.81 4.51
CA LEU A 261 -7.27 6.62 5.28
C LEU A 261 -8.71 6.15 5.07
N PHE A 262 -9.04 5.75 3.84
CA PHE A 262 -10.34 5.27 3.39
C PHE A 262 -10.52 3.75 3.56
N LYS A 263 -9.59 3.07 4.26
CA LYS A 263 -9.54 1.60 4.47
C LYS A 263 -9.41 0.77 3.18
N ILE A 264 -8.90 1.36 2.09
CA ILE A 264 -8.69 0.69 0.80
C ILE A 264 -7.29 0.07 0.77
N HIS A 265 -7.17 -1.19 0.34
CA HIS A 265 -5.90 -1.84 0.06
C HIS A 265 -5.68 -1.95 -1.46
N LEU A 266 -4.60 -1.34 -1.96
CA LEU A 266 -4.17 -1.39 -3.37
C LEU A 266 -2.79 -2.06 -3.47
N ARG A 267 -2.44 -2.59 -4.65
CA ARG A 267 -1.06 -3.03 -4.93
C ARG A 267 -0.34 -1.99 -5.77
N THR A 268 0.96 -1.81 -5.53
CA THR A 268 1.83 -0.90 -6.31
C THR A 268 3.08 -1.60 -6.85
N GLY A 269 3.81 -0.91 -7.73
CA GLY A 269 5.05 -1.37 -8.34
C GLY A 269 4.82 -2.10 -9.68
N CYS A 270 5.64 -3.10 -9.98
CA CYS A 270 5.56 -3.88 -11.23
C CYS A 270 4.82 -5.23 -11.12
N PHE A 271 4.17 -5.53 -10.00
CA PHE A 271 3.31 -6.72 -9.79
C PHE A 271 3.92 -8.08 -10.17
N CYS A 272 5.22 -8.25 -9.98
CA CYS A 272 6.00 -9.43 -10.41
C CYS A 272 6.00 -9.67 -11.94
N ASN A 273 5.64 -8.66 -12.74
CA ASN A 273 5.68 -8.67 -14.20
C ASN A 273 6.48 -7.44 -14.71
N PRO A 274 7.81 -7.44 -14.59
CA PRO A 274 8.65 -6.31 -14.99
C PRO A 274 8.57 -6.03 -16.50
N GLY A 275 8.38 -7.05 -17.35
CA GLY A 275 8.26 -6.86 -18.80
C GLY A 275 7.01 -6.08 -19.20
N ALA A 276 5.86 -6.35 -18.57
CA ALA A 276 4.66 -5.52 -18.77
C ALA A 276 4.85 -4.12 -18.17
N CYS A 277 5.44 -4.01 -16.98
CA CYS A 277 5.74 -2.74 -16.33
C CYS A 277 6.57 -1.82 -17.23
N GLN A 278 7.71 -2.32 -17.72
CA GLN A 278 8.60 -1.61 -18.62
C GLN A 278 7.91 -1.19 -19.92
N ARG A 279 7.10 -2.08 -20.52
CA ARG A 279 6.31 -1.79 -21.73
C ARG A 279 5.29 -0.67 -21.51
N TYR A 280 4.53 -0.72 -20.42
CA TYR A 280 3.46 0.24 -20.14
C TYR A 280 3.95 1.62 -19.70
N LEU A 281 5.07 1.66 -18.99
CA LEU A 281 5.71 2.90 -18.55
C LEU A 281 6.67 3.47 -19.60
N ALA A 282 6.84 2.78 -20.74
CA ALA A 282 7.73 3.15 -21.86
C ALA A 282 9.19 3.41 -21.40
N LEU A 283 9.71 2.54 -20.53
CA LEU A 283 11.06 2.66 -19.98
C LEU A 283 12.07 1.87 -20.83
N SER A 284 13.15 2.51 -21.26
CA SER A 284 14.29 1.84 -21.89
C SER A 284 15.07 1.00 -20.87
N ASN A 285 15.87 0.03 -21.35
CA ASN A 285 16.76 -0.74 -20.48
C ASN A 285 17.74 0.16 -19.71
N LYS A 286 18.18 1.27 -20.32
CA LYS A 286 19.06 2.26 -19.68
C LYS A 286 18.34 2.96 -18.52
N GLU A 287 17.10 3.43 -18.72
CA GLU A 287 16.31 4.04 -17.65
C GLU A 287 16.00 3.08 -16.50
N VAL A 288 15.78 1.79 -16.79
CA VAL A 288 15.58 0.78 -15.74
C VAL A 288 16.84 0.60 -14.87
N LEU A 289 18.03 0.64 -15.47
CA LEU A 289 19.30 0.59 -14.74
C LEU A 289 19.56 1.90 -13.96
N GLN A 290 19.38 3.05 -14.60
CA GLN A 290 19.54 4.37 -13.96
C GLN A 290 18.56 4.57 -12.79
N ASN A 291 17.34 4.04 -12.89
CA ASN A 291 16.39 4.03 -11.78
C ASN A 291 16.93 3.21 -10.60
N TYR A 292 17.54 2.04 -10.84
CA TYR A 292 18.15 1.21 -9.80
C TYR A 292 19.37 1.90 -9.15
N GLU A 293 20.24 2.53 -9.95
CA GLU A 293 21.35 3.36 -9.48
C GLU A 293 20.87 4.53 -8.61
N ALA A 294 19.72 5.14 -8.95
CA ALA A 294 19.03 6.15 -8.15
C ALA A 294 18.22 5.58 -6.96
N GLY A 295 18.40 4.30 -6.62
CA GLY A 295 17.83 3.67 -5.42
C GLY A 295 16.47 2.98 -5.60
N TYR A 296 16.00 2.77 -6.83
CA TYR A 296 14.79 1.97 -7.07
C TYR A 296 15.02 0.49 -6.79
N VAL A 297 14.26 -0.05 -5.84
CA VAL A 297 14.14 -1.49 -5.58
C VAL A 297 12.68 -1.91 -5.76
N CYS A 298 12.43 -3.07 -6.35
CA CYS A 298 11.07 -3.56 -6.60
C CYS A 298 10.28 -3.73 -5.28
N GLY A 299 9.32 -2.83 -5.02
CA GLY A 299 8.55 -2.78 -3.78
C GLY A 299 9.07 -1.78 -2.73
N GLY A 300 10.12 -1.03 -3.05
CA GLY A 300 10.58 0.13 -2.29
C GLY A 300 9.72 1.38 -2.48
N SER A 301 10.09 2.44 -1.77
CA SER A 301 9.36 3.71 -1.70
C SER A 301 9.70 4.74 -2.80
N ALA A 302 10.70 4.47 -3.64
CA ALA A 302 11.04 5.31 -4.79
C ALA A 302 10.05 5.07 -5.95
N ASP A 303 8.95 5.83 -5.95
CA ASP A 303 7.82 5.68 -6.87
C ASP A 303 7.85 6.60 -8.10
N LEU A 304 8.53 7.75 -7.98
CA LEU A 304 8.82 8.70 -9.06
C LEU A 304 10.33 8.95 -9.16
N ILE A 305 10.89 8.87 -10.38
CA ILE A 305 12.27 9.27 -10.69
C ILE A 305 12.22 10.15 -11.94
N ASN A 306 12.82 11.35 -11.87
CA ASN A 306 12.78 12.37 -12.94
C ASN A 306 11.36 12.64 -13.48
N GLY A 307 10.37 12.68 -12.58
CA GLY A 307 8.94 12.84 -12.90
C GLY A 307 8.26 11.63 -13.54
N LYS A 308 9.01 10.58 -13.93
CA LYS A 308 8.46 9.32 -14.45
C LYS A 308 8.16 8.33 -13.33
N PRO A 309 7.06 7.57 -13.40
CA PRO A 309 6.77 6.52 -12.43
C PRO A 309 7.64 5.28 -12.63
N THR A 310 8.08 4.67 -11.53
CA THR A 310 8.87 3.43 -11.50
C THR A 310 8.00 2.16 -11.48
N GLY A 311 6.68 2.33 -11.36
CA GLY A 311 5.66 1.28 -11.28
C GLY A 311 4.27 1.81 -11.59
N ALA A 312 3.24 1.05 -11.26
CA ALA A 312 1.84 1.48 -11.36
C ALA A 312 1.07 1.24 -10.06
N VAL A 313 -0.17 1.73 -9.99
CA VAL A 313 -1.20 1.32 -9.03
C VAL A 313 -2.11 0.28 -9.68
N ARG A 314 -2.49 -0.77 -8.94
CA ARG A 314 -3.37 -1.83 -9.41
C ARG A 314 -4.49 -2.10 -8.41
N ALA A 315 -5.73 -1.95 -8.89
CA ALA A 315 -6.91 -2.54 -8.28
C ALA A 315 -7.06 -3.99 -8.76
N SER A 316 -7.53 -4.89 -7.89
CA SER A 316 -7.73 -6.30 -8.21
C SER A 316 -8.96 -6.80 -7.46
N PHE A 317 -10.00 -7.17 -8.20
CA PHE A 317 -11.28 -7.60 -7.65
C PHE A 317 -11.35 -9.12 -7.55
N GLY A 318 -11.79 -9.60 -6.38
CA GLY A 318 -12.13 -11.00 -6.14
C GLY A 318 -13.63 -11.18 -5.99
N TYR A 319 -14.10 -12.41 -5.79
CA TYR A 319 -15.53 -12.69 -5.63
C TYR A 319 -16.17 -11.99 -4.41
N MET A 320 -15.37 -11.70 -3.38
CA MET A 320 -15.79 -10.93 -2.19
C MET A 320 -15.90 -9.42 -2.42
N SER A 321 -15.35 -8.88 -3.51
CA SER A 321 -15.38 -7.44 -3.80
C SER A 321 -16.78 -6.99 -4.21
N THR A 322 -17.12 -5.73 -3.93
CA THR A 322 -18.46 -5.16 -4.18
C THR A 322 -18.39 -3.87 -4.99
N ILE A 323 -19.53 -3.42 -5.53
CA ILE A 323 -19.62 -2.10 -6.18
C ILE A 323 -19.32 -0.95 -5.20
N LYS A 324 -19.60 -1.14 -3.90
CA LYS A 324 -19.30 -0.17 -2.83
C LYS A 324 -17.80 0.04 -2.65
N ASP A 325 -16.98 -1.00 -2.85
CA ASP A 325 -15.52 -0.87 -2.80
C ASP A 325 -15.01 -0.03 -3.98
N VAL A 326 -15.57 -0.24 -5.18
CA VAL A 326 -15.25 0.56 -6.37
C VAL A 326 -15.68 2.01 -6.19
N GLN A 327 -16.87 2.25 -5.66
CA GLN A 327 -17.37 3.58 -5.33
C GLN A 327 -16.52 4.27 -4.26
N THR A 328 -16.05 3.54 -3.24
CA THR A 328 -15.16 4.07 -2.19
C THR A 328 -13.79 4.45 -2.76
N LEU A 329 -13.24 3.65 -3.69
CA LEU A 329 -12.02 3.99 -4.42
C LEU A 329 -12.21 5.24 -5.30
N LEU A 330 -13.31 5.32 -6.06
CA LEU A 330 -13.62 6.50 -6.88
C LEU A 330 -13.89 7.76 -6.04
N PHE A 331 -14.49 7.62 -4.86
CA PHE A 331 -14.69 8.71 -3.91
C PHE A 331 -13.37 9.20 -3.31
N MET A 332 -12.48 8.29 -2.89
CA MET A 332 -11.13 8.64 -2.44
C MET A 332 -10.36 9.38 -3.54
N ILE A 333 -10.37 8.88 -4.78
CA ILE A 333 -9.71 9.55 -5.91
C ILE A 333 -10.28 10.95 -6.13
N LYS A 334 -11.61 11.10 -6.13
CA LYS A 334 -12.27 12.41 -6.29
C LYS A 334 -11.99 13.39 -5.14
N LYS A 335 -11.97 12.95 -3.88
CA LYS A 335 -11.74 13.83 -2.71
C LYS A 335 -10.25 14.11 -2.45
N CYS A 336 -9.33 13.26 -2.91
CA CYS A 336 -7.89 13.41 -2.66
C CYS A 336 -7.07 13.94 -3.84
N PHE A 337 -7.47 13.66 -5.09
CA PHE A 337 -6.63 13.89 -6.27
C PHE A 337 -7.29 14.67 -7.41
N VAL A 338 -8.60 14.96 -7.34
CA VAL A 338 -9.25 15.79 -8.35
C VAL A 338 -9.31 17.24 -7.90
N ASP A 339 -8.50 18.06 -8.55
CA ASP A 339 -8.61 19.51 -8.52
C ASP A 339 -9.90 20.03 -9.19
N GLY A 340 -10.60 20.91 -8.48
CA GLY A 340 -11.88 21.51 -8.85
C GLY A 340 -13.05 20.52 -9.02
N PRO A 341 -14.21 20.98 -9.54
CA PRO A 341 -15.32 20.10 -9.88
C PRO A 341 -14.92 19.12 -11.01
N PRO A 342 -15.16 17.80 -10.85
CA PRO A 342 -14.75 16.80 -11.84
C PRO A 342 -15.53 16.95 -13.16
N ILE A 343 -14.79 17.01 -14.28
CA ILE A 343 -15.35 16.90 -15.62
C ILE A 343 -15.41 15.42 -15.99
N ASN A 344 -16.54 14.96 -16.56
CA ASN A 344 -16.66 13.64 -17.15
C ASN A 344 -16.74 13.78 -18.68
N LYS A 345 -15.71 13.32 -19.40
CA LYS A 345 -15.68 13.28 -20.88
C LYS A 345 -14.90 12.06 -21.37
N ILE A 346 -15.29 11.47 -22.50
CA ILE A 346 -14.46 10.45 -23.15
C ILE A 346 -13.22 11.15 -23.76
N PRO A 347 -11.99 10.66 -23.55
CA PRO A 347 -10.81 11.24 -24.19
C PRO A 347 -10.86 11.06 -25.71
N GLU A 348 -10.52 12.10 -26.48
CA GLU A 348 -10.59 12.09 -27.95
C GLU A 348 -9.83 10.90 -28.58
N TRP A 349 -8.62 10.61 -28.07
CA TRP A 349 -7.79 9.49 -28.52
C TRP A 349 -8.37 8.10 -28.23
N TRP A 350 -9.39 7.98 -27.37
CA TRP A 350 -9.92 6.69 -26.92
C TRP A 350 -10.57 5.90 -28.05
N LEU A 351 -11.25 6.55 -29.00
CA LEU A 351 -11.97 5.85 -30.07
C LEU A 351 -11.02 5.17 -31.07
N ASP A 352 -9.93 5.85 -31.45
CA ASP A 352 -8.88 5.27 -32.28
C ASP A 352 -8.11 4.17 -31.53
N HIS A 353 -7.83 4.39 -30.23
CA HIS A 353 -7.19 3.39 -29.38
C HIS A 353 -8.05 2.13 -29.23
N LYS A 354 -9.35 2.26 -28.93
CA LYS A 354 -10.33 1.17 -28.88
C LYS A 354 -10.33 0.39 -30.19
N ARG A 355 -10.39 1.07 -31.35
CA ARG A 355 -10.27 0.43 -32.69
C ARG A 355 -8.92 -0.28 -32.91
N ALA A 356 -7.81 0.26 -32.41
CA ALA A 356 -6.50 -0.39 -32.50
C ALA A 356 -6.37 -1.64 -31.61
N LEU A 357 -6.96 -1.64 -30.41
CA LEU A 357 -7.00 -2.81 -29.52
C LEU A 357 -7.82 -3.96 -30.16
N TYR A 358 -8.99 -3.68 -30.73
CA TYR A 358 -9.79 -4.69 -31.43
C TYR A 358 -9.00 -5.38 -32.55
N LYS A 359 -8.27 -4.62 -33.39
CA LYS A 359 -7.44 -5.18 -34.47
C LYS A 359 -6.35 -6.13 -33.98
N LYS A 360 -5.79 -5.93 -32.78
CA LYS A 360 -4.79 -6.84 -32.19
C LYS A 360 -5.41 -8.10 -31.59
N CYS A 361 -6.51 -7.95 -30.84
CA CYS A 361 -7.07 -9.05 -30.05
C CYS A 361 -7.95 -10.02 -30.85
N TYR A 362 -8.57 -9.59 -31.96
CA TYR A 362 -9.62 -10.35 -32.66
C TYR A 362 -9.28 -10.72 -34.11
N GLN A 363 -7.98 -10.69 -34.46
CA GLN A 363 -7.51 -10.79 -35.85
C GLN A 363 -7.80 -12.13 -36.55
N ARG A 364 -8.25 -13.16 -35.82
CA ARG A 364 -8.67 -14.47 -36.35
C ARG A 364 -10.19 -14.72 -36.31
N ASP A 365 -10.97 -13.93 -35.54
CA ASP A 365 -12.33 -14.32 -35.12
C ASP A 365 -13.47 -13.36 -35.56
N ILE A 366 -13.18 -12.25 -36.28
CA ILE A 366 -14.19 -11.25 -36.65
C ILE A 366 -14.16 -10.92 -38.15
N ASN A 367 -15.32 -11.02 -38.80
CA ASN A 367 -15.55 -10.51 -40.15
C ASN A 367 -15.66 -8.98 -40.12
N THR A 368 -14.99 -8.27 -41.03
CA THR A 368 -14.65 -6.85 -40.84
C THR A 368 -15.82 -5.86 -40.84
N LYS A 369 -17.04 -6.31 -41.16
CA LYS A 369 -18.26 -5.48 -41.18
C LYS A 369 -18.94 -5.31 -39.82
N ASP A 370 -18.73 -6.20 -38.86
CA ASP A 370 -19.43 -6.13 -37.55
C ASP A 370 -18.82 -5.12 -36.58
N VAL A 371 -17.54 -4.77 -36.78
CA VAL A 371 -16.76 -3.88 -35.89
C VAL A 371 -17.36 -2.46 -35.84
N THR A 372 -17.94 -1.97 -36.94
CA THR A 372 -18.55 -0.63 -37.01
C THR A 372 -19.87 -0.54 -36.23
N ASN A 373 -20.66 -1.61 -36.22
CA ASN A 373 -21.98 -1.60 -35.57
C ASN A 373 -21.88 -1.71 -34.03
N TYR A 374 -20.90 -2.48 -33.54
CA TYR A 374 -20.68 -2.66 -32.09
C TYR A 374 -20.18 -1.40 -31.37
N VAL A 375 -19.47 -0.52 -32.05
CA VAL A 375 -18.87 0.69 -31.44
C VAL A 375 -19.90 1.82 -31.23
N ALA A 376 -21.02 1.81 -31.95
CA ALA A 376 -22.01 2.90 -31.92
C ALA A 376 -22.99 2.83 -30.73
N ASN A 377 -23.39 1.62 -30.30
CA ASN A 377 -24.60 1.45 -29.48
C ASN A 377 -24.39 1.31 -27.95
N ASP A 378 -23.21 0.90 -27.48
CA ASP A 378 -23.02 0.46 -26.08
C ASP A 378 -22.59 1.58 -25.09
N ASP A 379 -21.99 2.67 -25.58
CA ASP A 379 -21.31 3.65 -24.72
C ASP A 379 -22.18 4.84 -24.24
N MET A 380 -23.36 5.12 -24.84
CA MET A 380 -24.18 6.31 -24.51
C MET A 380 -25.38 6.06 -23.57
N ASN A 381 -26.07 4.93 -23.70
CA ASN A 381 -27.35 4.70 -23.01
C ASN A 381 -27.18 4.17 -21.58
N GLU A 382 -26.32 3.16 -21.35
CA GLU A 382 -26.22 2.49 -20.04
C GLU A 382 -25.68 3.41 -18.91
N ILE A 383 -24.90 4.43 -19.29
CA ILE A 383 -24.25 5.37 -18.35
C ILE A 383 -25.18 6.54 -17.99
N THR A 384 -25.90 7.08 -18.97
CA THR A 384 -26.72 8.29 -18.81
C THR A 384 -27.85 8.08 -17.79
N ASP A 385 -28.57 6.97 -17.85
CA ASP A 385 -29.76 6.77 -17.00
C ASP A 385 -29.43 6.33 -15.56
N LYS A 386 -28.29 5.64 -15.36
CA LYS A 386 -27.82 5.31 -14.00
C LYS A 386 -27.21 6.52 -13.27
N LEU A 387 -26.74 7.54 -13.99
CA LEU A 387 -26.25 8.79 -13.39
C LEU A 387 -27.36 9.80 -13.09
N LYS A 388 -28.47 9.82 -13.85
CA LYS A 388 -29.64 10.68 -13.55
C LYS A 388 -30.20 10.45 -12.14
N ASN A 389 -30.26 9.20 -11.69
CA ASN A 389 -30.85 8.82 -10.39
C ASN A 389 -29.97 9.10 -9.15
N MET A 390 -28.85 9.84 -9.28
CA MET A 390 -28.01 10.27 -8.15
C MET A 390 -27.92 11.80 -7.98
N LYS A 391 -28.88 12.57 -8.51
CA LYS A 391 -28.99 14.02 -8.29
C LYS A 391 -30.39 14.50 -7.88
N LYS A 392 -30.68 14.48 -6.58
CA LYS A 392 -31.63 15.38 -5.90
C LYS A 392 -31.06 15.77 -4.54
N SER A 393 -31.32 17.01 -4.11
CA SER A 393 -30.74 17.69 -2.94
C SER A 393 -29.22 17.96 -3.06
N VAL A 394 -28.70 19.18 -2.94
CA VAL A 394 -29.27 20.53 -2.71
C VAL A 394 -28.54 21.56 -3.60
N THR A 395 -29.15 22.70 -3.93
CA THR A 395 -28.50 23.85 -4.58
C THR A 395 -29.17 25.18 -4.21
N HIS A 396 -28.45 26.30 -4.40
CA HIS A 396 -28.79 27.69 -4.01
C HIS A 396 -28.71 27.96 -2.48
N LEU A 397 -28.38 29.16 -1.99
CA LEU A 397 -28.40 30.51 -2.61
C LEU A 397 -27.03 31.22 -2.71
N ILE A 398 -27.06 32.45 -3.25
CA ILE A 398 -25.99 33.32 -3.78
C ILE A 398 -26.48 34.78 -3.55
N ASN A 399 -25.72 35.83 -3.21
CA ASN A 399 -24.26 36.05 -3.06
C ASN A 399 -23.96 36.78 -1.70
N ASP A 400 -23.23 37.90 -1.45
CA ASP A 400 -22.38 38.86 -2.22
C ASP A 400 -21.44 39.68 -1.29
N ASN A 401 -20.67 40.60 -1.90
CA ASN A 401 -20.02 41.84 -1.40
C ASN A 401 -18.59 41.81 -0.78
N PRO A 402 -17.71 42.79 -1.12
CA PRO A 402 -16.32 42.83 -0.65
C PRO A 402 -16.01 43.99 0.34
N PHE A 403 -15.22 43.72 1.39
CA PHE A 403 -14.44 44.77 2.09
C PHE A 403 -13.35 44.17 3.00
N PHE A 404 -12.06 44.28 2.60
CA PHE A 404 -11.07 45.13 3.30
C PHE A 404 -9.69 45.07 2.63
N LYS A 405 -8.99 46.20 2.63
CA LYS A 405 -7.58 46.33 2.22
C LYS A 405 -6.99 47.55 2.93
N LEU A 406 -6.13 47.37 3.93
CA LEU A 406 -5.16 48.39 4.36
C LEU A 406 -4.15 47.81 5.39
N ILE A 407 -2.85 48.11 5.17
CA ILE A 407 -1.87 48.63 6.17
C ILE A 407 -1.43 47.72 7.36
N MET A 408 -0.19 47.74 7.86
CA MET A 408 1.02 48.56 7.57
C MET A 408 2.31 47.71 7.59
N ASP A 409 3.45 48.36 7.34
CA ASP A 409 4.84 47.88 7.47
C ASP A 409 5.18 47.12 8.77
N THR A 410 6.24 46.29 8.68
CA THR A 410 7.39 46.50 9.59
C THR A 410 8.70 46.00 8.98
N SER A 411 9.77 46.73 9.21
CA SER A 411 11.12 46.38 8.76
C SER A 411 11.61 45.05 9.34
N ALA A 412 12.24 44.23 8.49
CA ALA A 412 12.71 42.89 8.86
C ALA A 412 13.97 42.94 9.74
N THR A 413 13.80 43.24 11.03
CA THR A 413 14.79 42.84 12.04
C THR A 413 14.88 41.31 12.08
N LYS A 414 16.11 40.79 12.10
CA LYS A 414 16.38 39.34 12.02
C LYS A 414 15.92 38.65 13.31
N LYS A 415 14.67 38.18 13.33
CA LYS A 415 14.06 37.56 14.52
C LYS A 415 14.88 36.36 14.97
N LYS A 416 15.28 36.35 16.24
CA LYS A 416 15.94 35.18 16.85
C LYS A 416 14.92 34.05 16.96
N CYS A 417 15.32 32.83 16.63
CA CYS A 417 14.45 31.68 16.82
C CYS A 417 14.37 31.32 18.31
N THR A 418 13.18 30.97 18.78
CA THR A 418 12.87 30.78 20.21
C THR A 418 11.88 29.63 20.43
N LEU A 419 11.94 29.00 21.60
CA LEU A 419 10.95 28.04 22.08
C LEU A 419 9.66 28.77 22.50
N GLU A 420 8.66 28.80 21.62
CA GLU A 420 7.38 29.50 21.87
C GLU A 420 6.44 28.71 22.79
N GLN A 421 6.42 27.38 22.66
CA GLN A 421 5.48 26.53 23.42
C GLN A 421 6.11 25.17 23.73
N LEU A 422 5.79 24.64 24.91
CA LEU A 422 6.30 23.36 25.41
C LEU A 422 5.12 22.45 25.83
N TYR A 423 5.17 21.19 25.44
CA TYR A 423 4.13 20.20 25.66
C TYR A 423 4.70 18.85 26.08
N ILE A 424 3.99 18.18 26.98
CA ILE A 424 4.13 16.75 27.25
C ILE A 424 2.81 16.02 27.02
N TYR A 425 2.88 14.71 26.83
CA TYR A 425 1.73 13.83 26.61
C TYR A 425 1.86 12.66 27.59
N PRO A 426 1.56 12.87 28.89
CA PRO A 426 1.84 11.93 29.96
C PRO A 426 1.36 10.50 29.69
N ILE A 427 0.11 10.39 29.22
CA ILE A 427 -0.44 9.12 28.76
C ILE A 427 -0.25 9.03 27.24
N LYS A 428 0.42 7.96 26.80
CA LYS A 428 0.59 7.59 25.39
C LYS A 428 -0.77 7.65 24.66
N SER A 429 -0.77 8.20 23.45
CA SER A 429 -1.98 8.38 22.60
C SER A 429 -3.01 9.42 23.09
N CYS A 430 -2.90 9.97 24.30
CA CYS A 430 -3.92 10.84 24.88
C CYS A 430 -3.68 12.33 24.56
N GLY A 431 -4.45 13.24 25.16
CA GLY A 431 -4.30 14.70 25.05
C GLY A 431 -2.93 15.24 25.47
N ALA A 432 -2.74 16.55 25.32
CA ALA A 432 -1.48 17.23 25.61
C ALA A 432 -1.60 18.08 26.88
N TYR A 433 -0.63 17.98 27.79
CA TYR A 433 -0.44 18.98 28.83
C TYR A 433 0.46 20.09 28.28
N LYS A 434 -0.05 21.32 28.27
CA LYS A 434 0.72 22.52 27.90
C LYS A 434 1.46 23.03 29.12
N ILE A 435 2.78 23.15 29.02
CA ILE A 435 3.62 23.70 30.08
C ILE A 435 3.67 25.23 29.98
N ILE A 436 3.69 25.89 31.14
CA ILE A 436 3.86 27.33 31.31
C ILE A 436 5.18 27.54 32.07
N GLY A 437 6.06 28.41 31.55
CA GLY A 437 7.38 28.65 32.14
C GLY A 437 8.37 27.52 31.87
N SER A 438 8.92 26.91 32.92
CA SER A 438 10.05 25.99 32.86
C SER A 438 9.67 24.54 33.16
N TRP A 439 10.38 23.57 32.58
CA TRP A 439 10.22 22.14 32.84
C TRP A 439 11.55 21.41 32.98
N ASN A 440 11.50 20.25 33.65
CA ASN A 440 12.64 19.37 33.85
C ASN A 440 12.87 18.49 32.61
N LEU A 441 14.13 18.35 32.21
CA LEU A 441 14.63 17.44 31.19
C LEU A 441 15.46 16.36 31.89
N ASN A 442 15.13 15.10 31.65
CA ASN A 442 15.84 13.94 32.19
C ASN A 442 16.38 13.03 31.07
N SER A 443 17.03 11.93 31.45
CA SER A 443 17.63 10.96 30.53
C SER A 443 16.65 10.26 29.56
N LYS A 444 15.33 10.35 29.79
CA LYS A 444 14.28 9.77 28.93
C LYS A 444 13.58 10.80 28.04
N GLY A 445 13.60 12.09 28.40
CA GLY A 445 12.85 13.14 27.71
C GLY A 445 12.50 14.32 28.63
N LEU A 446 11.32 14.92 28.40
CA LEU A 446 10.71 15.82 29.37
C LEU A 446 10.13 14.99 30.53
N GLU A 447 10.27 15.49 31.75
CA GLU A 447 9.67 14.89 32.96
C GLU A 447 8.17 14.58 32.74
N TYR A 448 7.75 13.35 33.10
CA TYR A 448 6.41 12.78 32.88
C TYR A 448 6.00 12.48 31.42
N ASP A 449 6.83 12.72 30.40
CA ASP A 449 6.42 12.56 28.99
C ASP A 449 6.34 11.09 28.53
N ARG A 450 5.11 10.63 28.23
CA ARG A 450 4.77 9.25 27.86
C ARG A 450 5.22 8.19 28.88
N GLU A 451 5.19 8.52 30.18
CA GLU A 451 5.42 7.54 31.26
C GLU A 451 4.25 6.58 31.49
N TRP A 452 3.03 6.91 31.02
CA TRP A 452 1.84 6.06 31.16
C TRP A 452 1.34 5.55 29.80
N MET A 453 0.65 4.41 29.81
CA MET A 453 -0.19 3.98 28.68
C MET A 453 -1.45 3.25 29.13
N ILE A 454 -2.51 3.36 28.33
CA ILE A 454 -3.74 2.58 28.50
C ILE A 454 -3.59 1.23 27.78
N ILE A 455 -3.98 0.14 28.44
CA ILE A 455 -4.04 -1.21 27.89
C ILE A 455 -5.46 -1.80 27.99
N THR A 456 -5.79 -2.69 27.08
CA THR A 456 -6.96 -3.58 27.17
C THR A 456 -6.69 -4.75 28.13
N SER A 457 -7.74 -5.50 28.50
CA SER A 457 -7.64 -6.77 29.23
C SER A 457 -6.74 -7.82 28.58
N SER A 458 -6.52 -7.76 27.26
CA SER A 458 -5.55 -8.58 26.52
C SER A 458 -4.10 -8.08 26.61
N GLY A 459 -3.80 -7.13 27.51
CA GLY A 459 -2.50 -6.48 27.65
C GLY A 459 -2.08 -5.64 26.44
N THR A 460 -3.00 -5.32 25.52
CA THR A 460 -2.68 -4.62 24.27
C THR A 460 -2.79 -3.11 24.45
N CYS A 461 -1.74 -2.37 24.11
CA CYS A 461 -1.73 -0.91 24.18
C CYS A 461 -2.80 -0.27 23.27
N LEU A 462 -3.63 0.61 23.85
CA LEU A 462 -4.68 1.33 23.13
C LEU A 462 -4.08 2.53 22.38
N THR A 463 -4.38 2.66 21.07
CA THR A 463 -3.80 3.73 20.24
C THR A 463 -4.85 4.67 19.63
N GLN A 464 -4.50 5.96 19.51
CA GLN A 464 -5.37 6.99 18.93
C GLN A 464 -5.73 6.70 17.45
N LYS A 465 -4.94 5.84 16.77
CA LYS A 465 -5.24 5.36 15.40
C LYS A 465 -6.43 4.39 15.35
N GLN A 466 -6.74 3.73 16.47
CA GLN A 466 -7.87 2.82 16.65
C GLN A 466 -9.04 3.54 17.34
N HIS A 467 -8.74 4.29 18.41
CA HIS A 467 -9.72 4.99 19.25
C HIS A 467 -9.42 6.49 19.28
N VAL A 468 -10.01 7.24 18.35
CA VAL A 468 -9.69 8.66 18.11
C VAL A 468 -9.97 9.55 19.34
N ASN A 469 -11.03 9.22 20.10
CA ASN A 469 -11.46 9.92 21.32
C ASN A 469 -10.38 10.02 22.41
N LEU A 470 -9.32 9.21 22.34
CA LEU A 470 -8.18 9.34 23.25
C LEU A 470 -7.58 10.75 23.25
N CYS A 471 -7.67 11.52 22.16
CA CYS A 471 -7.21 12.91 22.16
C CYS A 471 -7.97 13.84 23.13
N LEU A 472 -9.21 13.48 23.50
CA LEU A 472 -10.08 14.25 24.41
C LEU A 472 -9.77 13.97 25.89
N LEU A 473 -9.01 12.90 26.18
CA LEU A 473 -8.54 12.58 27.51
C LEU A 473 -7.31 13.44 27.81
N ASN A 474 -7.52 14.49 28.60
CA ASN A 474 -6.53 15.52 28.88
C ASN A 474 -5.93 15.32 30.29
N PRO A 475 -4.68 14.86 30.42
CA PRO A 475 -3.96 14.86 31.70
C PRO A 475 -3.43 16.26 32.05
N ILE A 476 -3.51 16.62 33.32
CA ILE A 476 -2.99 17.87 33.90
C ILE A 476 -2.04 17.50 35.05
N ILE A 477 -0.83 18.07 35.08
CA ILE A 477 0.22 17.72 36.05
C ILE A 477 0.33 18.80 37.14
N TYR A 478 -0.05 18.46 38.37
CA TYR A 478 0.09 19.33 39.55
C TYR A 478 1.28 18.86 40.41
N LYS A 479 2.50 19.30 40.06
CA LYS A 479 3.73 18.86 40.73
C LYS A 479 3.73 19.13 42.23
N ASP A 480 3.29 20.31 42.64
CA ASP A 480 3.23 20.75 44.05
C ASP A 480 2.25 19.91 44.91
N ARG A 481 1.31 19.20 44.27
CA ARG A 481 0.36 18.28 44.91
C ARG A 481 0.73 16.81 44.73
N GLY A 482 1.74 16.50 43.92
CA GLY A 482 2.14 15.13 43.59
C GLY A 482 1.09 14.35 42.79
N ILE A 483 0.22 15.00 42.00
CA ILE A 483 -0.86 14.32 41.24
C ILE A 483 -0.90 14.68 39.74
N MET A 484 -1.32 13.71 38.94
CA MET A 484 -1.84 13.88 37.58
C MET A 484 -3.37 13.77 37.63
N GLN A 485 -4.08 14.81 37.22
CA GLN A 485 -5.54 14.81 37.11
C GLN A 485 -5.96 14.54 35.66
N LEU A 486 -6.90 13.63 35.45
CA LEU A 486 -7.49 13.35 34.14
C LEU A 486 -8.82 14.07 33.96
N HIS A 487 -8.96 14.72 32.81
CA HIS A 487 -10.18 15.34 32.32
C HIS A 487 -10.66 14.62 31.06
N TYR A 488 -11.97 14.45 30.92
CA TYR A 488 -12.62 13.97 29.70
C TYR A 488 -14.02 14.61 29.61
N PRO A 489 -14.57 14.92 28.42
CA PRO A 489 -15.89 15.55 28.30
C PRO A 489 -16.98 14.78 29.07
N GLU A 490 -17.84 15.52 29.78
CA GLU A 490 -18.99 15.00 30.53
C GLU A 490 -18.66 14.01 31.68
N MET A 491 -17.38 13.82 32.01
CA MET A 491 -16.92 12.99 33.14
C MET A 491 -16.42 13.85 34.32
N PRO A 492 -16.56 13.38 35.58
CA PRO A 492 -15.85 13.97 36.72
C PRO A 492 -14.33 13.79 36.56
N THR A 493 -13.54 14.64 37.21
CA THR A 493 -12.06 14.54 37.21
C THR A 493 -11.57 13.32 37.98
N MET A 494 -10.47 12.71 37.54
CA MET A 494 -9.86 11.55 38.20
C MET A 494 -8.38 11.80 38.53
N ASP A 495 -8.03 11.73 39.82
CA ASP A 495 -6.69 12.04 40.33
C ASP A 495 -5.83 10.78 40.46
N ILE A 496 -4.57 10.86 40.01
CA ILE A 496 -3.60 9.77 39.98
C ILE A 496 -2.30 10.26 40.62
N SER A 497 -1.78 9.53 41.61
CA SER A 497 -0.51 9.92 42.25
C SER A 497 0.68 9.82 41.29
N LEU A 498 1.48 10.89 41.24
CA LEU A 498 2.83 10.90 40.64
C LEU A 498 3.84 10.13 41.51
N ASN A 499 3.57 10.03 42.80
CA ASN A 499 4.37 9.27 43.77
C ASN A 499 3.73 7.90 43.95
N GLY A 500 4.26 6.90 43.24
CA GLY A 500 3.58 5.60 43.06
C GLY A 500 3.39 4.83 44.36
N SER A 501 2.15 4.44 44.66
CA SER A 501 1.84 3.44 45.70
C SER A 501 1.85 2.04 45.08
N PRO A 502 2.79 1.15 45.44
CA PRO A 502 2.92 -0.15 44.79
C PRO A 502 1.81 -1.10 45.24
N LYS A 503 0.90 -1.49 44.34
CA LYS A 503 -0.11 -2.53 44.64
C LYS A 503 -0.25 -3.66 43.62
N ASN A 504 0.12 -3.51 42.35
CA ASN A 504 0.27 -4.63 41.39
C ASN A 504 1.13 -4.25 40.17
N THR A 505 1.89 -5.21 39.65
CA THR A 505 2.65 -5.09 38.39
C THR A 505 1.96 -5.88 37.29
N ILE A 506 1.69 -5.25 36.14
CA ILE A 506 1.01 -5.86 34.99
C ILE A 506 1.93 -5.87 33.76
N ASN A 507 1.90 -6.98 33.02
CA ASN A 507 2.64 -7.13 31.76
C ASN A 507 1.79 -6.59 30.59
N GLY A 508 2.24 -5.51 29.93
CA GLY A 508 1.64 -4.98 28.71
C GLY A 508 2.44 -5.31 27.45
N THR A 509 1.87 -5.02 26.28
CA THR A 509 2.53 -5.14 24.96
C THR A 509 2.41 -3.85 24.16
N VAL A 510 3.56 -3.29 23.76
CA VAL A 510 3.68 -2.04 23.03
C VAL A 510 3.97 -2.32 21.55
N CYS A 511 2.99 -2.06 20.69
CA CYS A 511 3.21 -2.06 19.23
C CYS A 511 3.99 -0.81 18.80
N GLN A 512 5.29 -0.93 18.57
CA GLN A 512 6.13 0.18 18.09
C GLN A 512 6.07 0.33 16.56
N SER A 513 5.79 -0.73 15.81
CA SER A 513 5.50 -0.65 14.36
C SER A 513 4.62 -1.81 13.87
N ARG A 514 4.49 -1.99 12.55
CA ARG A 514 3.59 -2.97 11.90
C ARG A 514 3.90 -4.46 12.17
N VAL A 515 5.06 -4.80 12.75
CA VAL A 515 5.52 -6.20 12.86
C VAL A 515 6.01 -6.59 14.26
N CYS A 516 6.43 -5.64 15.11
CA CYS A 516 6.96 -5.95 16.45
C CYS A 516 6.11 -5.34 17.57
N GLY A 517 5.57 -6.20 18.44
CA GLY A 517 5.02 -5.85 19.74
C GLY A 517 6.02 -6.22 20.84
N HIS A 518 6.70 -5.23 21.41
CA HIS A 518 7.61 -5.46 22.54
C HIS A 518 6.78 -5.58 23.82
N LYS A 519 7.02 -6.63 24.62
CA LYS A 519 6.45 -6.72 25.97
C LYS A 519 7.12 -5.67 26.86
N VAL A 520 6.34 -4.91 27.60
CA VAL A 520 6.82 -3.89 28.55
C VAL A 520 6.01 -4.01 29.83
N GLN A 521 6.70 -4.02 30.97
CA GLN A 521 6.07 -4.12 32.28
C GLN A 521 5.68 -2.73 32.79
N GLY A 522 4.58 -2.65 33.53
CA GLY A 522 4.19 -1.40 34.19
C GLY A 522 3.42 -1.65 35.49
N ILE A 523 3.37 -0.61 36.31
CA ILE A 523 2.64 -0.60 37.59
C ILE A 523 1.20 -0.17 37.28
N ASP A 524 0.21 -0.93 37.75
CA ASP A 524 -1.21 -0.59 37.59
C ASP A 524 -1.57 0.63 38.44
N CYS A 525 -2.27 1.61 37.86
CA CYS A 525 -2.78 2.77 38.58
C CYS A 525 -4.07 2.47 39.37
N GLY A 526 -4.65 1.28 39.25
CA GLY A 526 -5.68 0.76 40.15
C GLY A 526 -7.09 0.67 39.54
N SER A 527 -8.00 0.03 40.28
CA SER A 527 -9.35 -0.28 39.78
C SER A 527 -10.24 0.96 39.59
N GLU A 528 -10.14 1.97 40.44
CA GLU A 528 -10.89 3.24 40.27
C GLU A 528 -10.54 3.94 38.95
N VAL A 529 -9.24 4.04 38.64
CA VAL A 529 -8.74 4.56 37.35
C VAL A 529 -9.17 3.65 36.20
N SER A 530 -9.22 2.33 36.42
CA SER A 530 -9.69 1.34 35.43
C SER A 530 -11.18 1.52 35.08
N GLU A 531 -12.03 1.71 36.07
CA GLU A 531 -13.47 1.92 35.94
C GLU A 531 -13.79 3.29 35.33
N TRP A 532 -13.09 4.35 35.76
CA TRP A 532 -13.20 5.69 35.18
C TRP A 532 -12.82 5.70 33.69
N LEU A 533 -11.67 5.11 33.32
CA LEU A 533 -11.23 4.99 31.93
C LEU A 533 -12.20 4.16 31.08
N SER A 534 -12.68 3.06 31.64
CA SER A 534 -13.62 2.18 30.93
C SER A 534 -14.94 2.89 30.63
N SER A 535 -15.40 3.72 31.56
CA SER A 535 -16.60 4.56 31.43
C SER A 535 -16.38 5.69 30.41
N ALA A 536 -15.33 6.50 30.58
CA ALA A 536 -15.03 7.64 29.72
C ALA A 536 -14.86 7.26 28.23
N LEU A 537 -14.21 6.12 27.98
CA LEU A 537 -13.89 5.66 26.62
C LEU A 537 -14.91 4.66 26.05
N GLY A 538 -15.93 4.26 26.82
CA GLY A 538 -16.97 3.30 26.39
C GLY A 538 -16.43 1.90 26.07
N LEU A 539 -15.40 1.44 26.80
CA LEU A 539 -14.70 0.17 26.55
C LEU A 539 -14.46 -0.57 27.87
N PRO A 540 -14.87 -1.83 28.02
CA PRO A 540 -14.72 -2.55 29.29
C PRO A 540 -13.27 -2.94 29.58
N ASN A 541 -12.91 -2.96 30.86
CA ASN A 541 -11.64 -3.50 31.39
C ASN A 541 -10.38 -2.82 30.82
N LEU A 542 -10.41 -1.50 30.66
CA LEU A 542 -9.21 -0.71 30.39
C LEU A 542 -8.39 -0.52 31.67
N ARG A 543 -7.07 -0.71 31.61
CA ARG A 543 -6.14 -0.40 32.73
C ARG A 543 -5.18 0.69 32.30
N LEU A 544 -4.85 1.60 33.22
CA LEU A 544 -3.73 2.51 33.07
C LEU A 544 -2.50 1.89 33.74
N ILE A 545 -1.38 1.80 33.01
CA ILE A 545 -0.11 1.40 33.61
C ILE A 545 0.92 2.51 33.43
N ARG A 546 1.72 2.75 34.48
CA ARG A 546 2.95 3.55 34.42
C ARG A 546 4.14 2.64 34.13
N GLN A 547 5.12 3.12 33.39
CA GLN A 547 6.39 2.42 33.23
C GLN A 547 7.07 2.21 34.60
N ASN A 548 7.71 1.06 34.79
CA ASN A 548 8.47 0.78 36.01
C ASN A 548 9.94 1.20 35.84
N ASP A 549 10.52 1.82 36.86
CA ASP A 549 11.86 2.43 36.85
C ASP A 549 12.97 1.51 37.38
N ASN A 550 12.81 0.19 37.19
CA ASN A 550 13.87 -0.77 37.50
C ASN A 550 15.12 -0.49 36.64
N GLU A 551 16.22 -0.11 37.29
CA GLU A 551 17.47 0.38 36.72
C GLU A 551 18.14 -0.57 35.69
N ASN A 552 17.83 -1.87 35.75
CA ASN A 552 18.35 -2.89 34.83
C ASN A 552 17.68 -2.90 33.43
N SER A 553 16.74 -1.98 33.15
CA SER A 553 16.08 -1.91 31.83
C SER A 553 16.84 -1.02 30.84
N LYS A 554 17.42 -1.65 29.78
CA LYS A 554 18.18 -0.97 28.70
C LYS A 554 17.34 -0.07 27.76
N THR A 555 16.20 0.45 28.21
CA THR A 555 15.28 1.27 27.41
C THR A 555 15.47 2.75 27.70
N GLU A 556 16.32 3.42 26.91
CA GLU A 556 16.62 4.87 27.01
C GLU A 556 15.44 5.79 26.60
N LEU A 557 14.25 5.23 26.35
CA LEU A 557 13.03 5.95 26.00
C LEU A 557 11.86 5.47 26.85
N SER A 558 10.91 6.37 27.12
CA SER A 558 9.64 6.04 27.77
C SER A 558 8.70 5.26 26.84
N PHE A 559 7.37 5.24 27.08
CA PHE A 559 6.39 4.79 26.08
C PHE A 559 6.28 5.75 24.86
N ALA A 560 7.30 6.56 24.58
CA ALA A 560 7.52 7.23 23.30
C ALA A 560 7.56 6.23 22.11
N SER A 561 7.68 6.75 20.88
CA SER A 561 7.64 5.93 19.66
C SER A 561 8.94 5.83 18.88
N GLN A 562 9.78 6.88 18.87
CA GLN A 562 11.00 6.93 18.04
C GLN A 562 12.16 7.77 18.62
N ALA A 563 11.90 8.79 19.44
CA ALA A 563 12.93 9.64 20.05
C ALA A 563 12.40 10.32 21.34
N GLN A 564 13.30 10.97 22.09
CA GLN A 564 12.99 11.69 23.34
C GLN A 564 12.08 12.91 23.10
N TYR A 565 12.41 13.74 22.11
CA TYR A 565 11.67 14.98 21.83
C TYR A 565 11.29 15.08 20.34
N LEU A 566 10.11 15.64 20.08
CA LEU A 566 9.69 16.06 18.74
C LEU A 566 9.59 17.59 18.65
N VAL A 567 10.36 18.19 17.74
CA VAL A 567 10.32 19.62 17.43
C VAL A 567 9.40 19.89 16.25
N ILE A 568 8.61 20.97 16.36
CA ILE A 568 7.77 21.52 15.29
C ILE A 568 8.12 23.00 15.12
N ASN A 569 8.46 23.40 13.91
CA ASN A 569 8.62 24.81 13.56
C ASN A 569 7.26 25.39 13.14
N LYS A 570 6.83 26.47 13.80
CA LYS A 570 5.57 27.16 13.53
C LYS A 570 5.51 27.75 12.12
N ALA A 571 6.64 28.18 11.54
CA ALA A 571 6.68 28.67 10.16
C ALA A 571 6.40 27.55 9.14
N SER A 572 6.96 26.35 9.33
CA SER A 572 6.64 25.16 8.53
C SER A 572 5.16 24.78 8.62
N VAL A 573 4.53 25.02 9.78
CA VAL A 573 3.11 24.76 10.01
C VAL A 573 2.22 25.80 9.32
N SER A 574 2.55 27.09 9.39
CA SER A 574 1.83 28.14 8.65
C SER A 574 1.85 27.89 7.14
N TRP A 575 3.04 27.66 6.56
CA TRP A 575 3.22 27.32 5.15
C TRP A 575 2.34 26.15 4.68
N LEU A 576 2.13 25.15 5.55
CA LEU A 576 1.28 24.01 5.25
C LEU A 576 -0.21 24.37 5.37
N SER A 577 -0.56 25.16 6.38
CA SER A 577 -1.92 25.65 6.61
C SER A 577 -2.41 26.53 5.47
N ASP A 578 -1.55 27.43 4.96
CA ASP A 578 -1.83 28.30 3.81
C ASP A 578 -2.18 27.50 2.56
N LYS A 579 -1.52 26.35 2.36
CA LYS A 579 -1.70 25.44 1.23
C LYS A 579 -2.89 24.48 1.34
N ILE A 580 -3.59 24.45 2.48
CA ILE A 580 -4.84 23.67 2.62
C ILE A 580 -6.00 24.46 2.00
N SER A 581 -6.57 23.91 0.92
CA SER A 581 -7.72 24.45 0.20
C SER A 581 -9.08 24.00 0.75
N ASP A 582 -9.11 23.05 1.69
CA ASP A 582 -10.35 22.59 2.33
C ASP A 582 -10.84 23.63 3.35
N THR A 583 -11.87 24.39 3.01
CA THR A 583 -12.45 25.44 3.86
C THR A 583 -13.17 24.89 5.10
N GLY A 584 -13.47 23.59 5.15
CA GLY A 584 -14.01 22.92 6.33
C GLY A 584 -12.95 22.48 7.34
N PHE A 585 -11.66 22.74 7.07
CA PHE A 585 -10.56 22.38 7.95
C PHE A 585 -10.21 23.51 8.93
N GLN A 586 -10.22 23.19 10.23
CA GLN A 586 -9.78 24.09 11.30
C GLN A 586 -8.26 24.32 11.23
N LYS A 587 -7.86 25.40 10.57
CA LYS A 587 -6.46 25.81 10.32
C LYS A 587 -5.71 26.21 11.58
N ASP A 588 -6.42 26.52 12.65
CA ASP A 588 -5.95 26.85 13.99
C ASP A 588 -5.50 25.59 14.78
N THR A 589 -6.26 24.49 14.72
CA THR A 589 -5.91 23.25 15.47
C THR A 589 -4.72 22.49 14.86
N ILE A 590 -4.28 22.87 13.66
CA ILE A 590 -3.29 22.14 12.84
C ILE A 590 -1.99 21.81 13.59
N ILE A 591 -1.51 22.71 14.44
CA ILE A 591 -0.21 22.55 15.12
C ILE A 591 -0.22 21.40 16.13
N HIS A 592 -1.33 21.23 16.86
CA HIS A 592 -1.51 20.18 17.86
C HIS A 592 -1.60 18.79 17.23
N ARG A 593 -2.10 18.69 15.99
CA ARG A 593 -2.19 17.44 15.22
C ARG A 593 -0.82 16.79 14.97
N PHE A 594 0.25 17.56 14.95
CA PHE A 594 1.62 17.04 14.85
C PHE A 594 2.17 16.46 16.15
N ARG A 595 1.50 16.70 17.29
CA ARG A 595 1.86 16.17 18.62
C ARG A 595 3.32 16.44 19.03
N GLY A 596 3.83 17.61 18.68
CA GLY A 596 5.17 18.08 19.04
C GLY A 596 5.32 18.32 20.54
N ASN A 597 6.53 18.13 21.05
CA ASN A 597 6.90 18.53 22.41
C ASN A 597 7.36 19.99 22.44
N MET A 598 8.22 20.38 21.50
CA MET A 598 8.80 21.73 21.43
C MET A 598 8.29 22.44 20.18
N ILE A 599 7.65 23.59 20.36
CA ILE A 599 7.18 24.44 19.26
C ILE A 599 8.12 25.64 19.15
N LEU A 600 8.78 25.79 17.99
CA LEU A 600 9.70 26.90 17.73
C LEU A 600 9.04 27.98 16.89
N SER A 601 9.43 29.23 17.13
CA SER A 601 9.02 30.40 16.35
C SER A 601 10.23 31.28 16.01
N GLY A 602 10.12 32.11 14.98
CA GLY A 602 11.20 33.01 14.51
C GLY A 602 12.15 32.40 13.47
N CYS A 603 12.25 31.07 13.39
CA CYS A 603 12.92 30.34 12.31
C CYS A 603 12.17 30.46 10.95
N GLU A 604 12.85 30.26 9.84
CA GLU A 604 12.24 30.13 8.51
C GLU A 604 11.56 28.77 8.30
N ALA A 605 10.61 28.67 7.36
CA ALA A 605 9.90 27.41 7.10
C ALA A 605 10.84 26.31 6.57
N PHE A 606 10.79 25.13 7.19
CA PHE A 606 11.65 23.96 6.95
C PHE A 606 13.15 24.16 7.23
N GLU A 607 13.55 25.27 7.85
CA GLU A 607 14.92 25.49 8.31
C GLU A 607 15.40 24.33 9.21
N GLU A 608 14.49 23.82 10.07
CA GLU A 608 14.74 22.71 10.99
C GLU A 608 15.23 21.43 10.31
N THR A 609 14.92 21.24 9.03
CA THR A 609 15.28 20.02 8.29
C THR A 609 16.76 19.93 7.93
N LYS A 610 17.54 21.00 8.15
CA LYS A 610 18.97 21.11 7.82
C LYS A 610 19.89 20.97 9.03
N TRP A 611 19.38 21.17 10.24
CA TRP A 611 20.18 21.24 11.47
C TRP A 611 20.80 19.89 11.84
N LYS A 612 21.95 19.93 12.54
CA LYS A 612 22.61 18.74 13.10
C LYS A 612 22.70 18.78 14.61
N HIS A 613 23.12 19.93 15.15
CA HIS A 613 23.14 20.18 16.59
C HIS A 613 22.34 21.45 16.90
N VAL A 614 21.62 21.44 18.02
CA VAL A 614 20.75 22.54 18.44
C VAL A 614 20.96 22.78 19.92
N TYR A 615 21.14 24.05 20.29
CA TYR A 615 21.09 24.49 21.69
C TYR A 615 19.76 25.19 21.94
N ILE A 616 19.09 24.86 23.04
CA ILE A 616 17.89 25.55 23.51
C ILE A 616 18.13 25.95 24.97
N GLY A 617 18.26 27.26 25.20
CA GLY A 617 18.73 27.78 26.49
C GLY A 617 20.15 27.30 26.78
N LYS A 618 20.31 26.49 27.84
CA LYS A 618 21.59 25.87 28.24
C LYS A 618 21.75 24.41 27.79
N ASN A 619 20.76 23.82 27.13
CA ASN A 619 20.72 22.38 26.82
C ASN A 619 21.12 22.13 25.36
N SER A 620 21.98 21.14 25.10
CA SER A 620 22.40 20.74 23.75
C SER A 620 21.77 19.42 23.30
N PHE A 621 21.46 19.34 22.00
CA PHE A 621 20.70 18.25 21.39
C PHE A 621 21.24 17.89 19.99
N VAL A 622 21.29 16.59 19.68
CA VAL A 622 21.53 16.09 18.32
C VAL A 622 20.20 15.91 17.58
N VAL A 623 20.17 16.31 16.32
CA VAL A 623 19.07 16.02 15.40
C VAL A 623 19.19 14.58 14.89
N THR A 624 18.38 13.67 15.43
CA THR A 624 18.37 12.25 15.02
C THR A 624 17.62 11.99 13.71
N GLY A 625 16.87 12.97 13.21
CA GLY A 625 16.34 12.99 11.85
C GLY A 625 14.91 13.52 11.70
N PRO A 626 14.37 13.55 10.47
CA PRO A 626 13.03 14.07 10.20
C PRO A 626 11.93 13.09 10.64
N CYS A 627 10.92 13.60 11.35
CA CYS A 627 9.81 12.79 11.83
C CYS A 627 8.90 12.33 10.67
N THR A 628 8.75 11.02 10.52
CA THR A 628 7.86 10.43 9.50
C THR A 628 6.41 10.44 9.97
N ARG A 629 5.56 11.14 9.23
CA ARG A 629 4.14 11.34 9.52
C ARG A 629 3.29 10.20 8.99
N CYS A 630 2.07 10.11 9.51
CA CYS A 630 1.08 9.09 9.16
C CYS A 630 -0.32 9.60 9.54
N GLN A 631 -1.35 8.76 9.38
CA GLN A 631 -2.76 9.04 9.70
C GLN A 631 -3.09 9.51 11.14
N MET A 632 -2.10 9.72 12.01
CA MET A 632 -2.31 10.38 13.30
C MET A 632 -2.64 11.87 13.12
N ILE A 633 -1.94 12.56 12.21
CA ILE A 633 -2.13 14.01 12.01
C ILE A 633 -3.51 14.34 11.39
N CYS A 634 -4.17 13.33 10.81
CA CYS A 634 -5.54 13.40 10.31
C CYS A 634 -6.60 13.58 11.41
N ILE A 635 -6.26 13.35 12.69
CA ILE A 635 -7.19 13.37 13.82
C ILE A 635 -7.11 14.75 14.46
N ASP A 636 -8.24 15.47 14.47
CA ASP A 636 -8.34 16.70 15.25
C ASP A 636 -8.19 16.38 16.75
N GLN A 637 -7.25 17.03 17.44
CA GLN A 637 -7.00 16.73 18.84
C GLN A 637 -8.05 17.34 19.79
N THR A 638 -8.82 18.33 19.33
CA THR A 638 -9.88 19.02 20.10
C THR A 638 -11.26 18.40 19.90
N THR A 639 -11.57 17.90 18.70
CA THR A 639 -12.89 17.34 18.36
C THR A 639 -12.90 15.84 18.10
N SER A 640 -11.75 15.17 18.14
CA SER A 640 -11.51 13.76 17.73
C SER A 640 -11.85 13.41 16.26
N LYS A 641 -12.39 14.36 15.48
CA LYS A 641 -12.83 14.14 14.10
C LYS A 641 -11.64 13.77 13.21
N LYS A 642 -11.74 12.62 12.53
CA LYS A 642 -10.76 12.18 11.53
C LYS A 642 -11.07 12.81 10.18
N THR A 643 -10.04 13.39 9.56
CA THR A 643 -10.09 14.16 8.31
C THR A 643 -9.04 13.63 7.32
N VAL A 644 -8.97 14.16 6.08
CA VAL A 644 -7.84 13.85 5.16
C VAL A 644 -6.64 14.79 5.34
N GLU A 645 -6.89 15.98 5.85
CA GLU A 645 -5.88 17.01 6.09
C GLU A 645 -5.26 16.92 7.50
N PRO A 646 -4.05 17.46 7.72
CA PRO A 646 -3.17 18.06 6.73
C PRO A 646 -2.35 17.03 5.94
N LEU A 647 -2.63 15.72 6.08
CA LEU A 647 -1.82 14.66 5.47
C LEU A 647 -1.92 14.64 3.94
N ARG A 648 -3.08 14.95 3.36
CA ARG A 648 -3.23 15.08 1.90
C ARG A 648 -2.31 16.17 1.35
N THR A 649 -2.48 17.41 1.82
CA THR A 649 -1.65 18.55 1.41
C THR A 649 -0.16 18.31 1.69
N LEU A 650 0.20 17.75 2.86
CA LEU A 650 1.58 17.43 3.21
C LEU A 650 2.22 16.42 2.24
N THR A 651 1.48 15.39 1.84
CA THR A 651 2.00 14.33 0.97
C THR A 651 2.12 14.81 -0.48
N GLU A 652 1.15 15.61 -0.94
CA GLU A 652 1.17 16.28 -2.25
C GLU A 652 2.35 17.24 -2.38
N GLN A 653 2.52 18.16 -1.41
CA GLN A 653 3.55 19.21 -1.44
C GLN A 653 4.97 18.71 -1.18
N LEU A 654 5.13 17.46 -0.71
CA LEU A 654 6.43 16.81 -0.49
C LEU A 654 6.63 15.56 -1.38
N HIS A 655 5.83 15.41 -2.44
CA HIS A 655 5.92 14.33 -3.44
C HIS A 655 6.03 12.93 -2.80
N GLY A 656 5.00 12.53 -2.04
CA GLY A 656 4.96 11.23 -1.35
C GLY A 656 5.74 11.17 -0.02
N LYS A 657 6.70 12.07 0.21
CA LYS A 657 7.58 12.05 1.40
C LYS A 657 6.88 12.65 2.62
N MET A 658 6.14 11.82 3.37
CA MET A 658 5.50 12.19 4.64
C MET A 658 6.51 12.54 5.76
N ARG A 659 7.29 13.61 5.64
CA ARG A 659 8.28 14.08 6.63
C ARG A 659 7.95 15.51 7.06
N PHE A 660 7.91 15.76 8.37
CA PHE A 660 7.58 17.09 8.89
C PHE A 660 8.06 17.25 10.34
N GLY A 661 8.78 18.32 10.66
CA GLY A 661 9.47 18.46 11.96
C GLY A 661 10.59 17.44 12.17
N ILE A 662 11.34 17.59 13.26
CA ILE A 662 12.56 16.81 13.55
C ILE A 662 12.53 16.17 14.93
N TYR A 663 13.23 15.05 15.07
CA TYR A 663 13.51 14.42 16.34
C TYR A 663 14.82 14.95 16.93
N LEU A 664 14.81 15.20 18.24
CA LEU A 664 15.99 15.52 19.04
C LEU A 664 16.25 14.44 20.08
N THR A 665 17.53 14.27 20.40
CA THR A 665 18.04 13.55 21.57
C THR A 665 19.01 14.47 22.32
N LYS A 666 18.93 14.55 23.65
CA LYS A 666 19.83 15.37 24.48
C LYS A 666 21.23 14.74 24.48
N GLU A 667 22.28 15.55 24.38
CA GLU A 667 23.67 15.05 24.37
C GLU A 667 24.16 14.63 25.75
N THR A 668 23.84 15.42 26.79
CA THR A 668 24.21 15.12 28.18
C THR A 668 23.14 14.27 28.87
N LYS A 669 23.59 13.31 29.70
CA LYS A 669 22.71 12.47 30.55
C LYS A 669 22.36 13.09 31.90
N GLU A 670 22.99 14.21 32.25
CA GLU A 670 22.63 15.05 33.39
C GLU A 670 21.21 15.59 33.24
N ASP A 671 20.52 15.84 34.35
CA ASP A 671 19.24 16.55 34.31
C ASP A 671 19.42 18.02 33.90
N GLY A 672 18.37 18.66 33.40
CA GLY A 672 18.42 20.07 33.00
C GLY A 672 17.04 20.73 33.06
N ILE A 673 17.03 22.05 32.87
CA ILE A 673 15.80 22.85 32.83
C ILE A 673 15.72 23.53 31.48
N ILE A 674 14.52 23.52 30.88
CA ILE A 674 14.19 24.24 29.63
C ILE A 674 12.99 25.15 29.86
N THR A 675 12.98 26.33 29.26
CA THR A 675 12.01 27.40 29.55
C THR A 675 11.38 27.94 28.29
N VAL A 676 10.06 28.15 28.30
CA VAL A 676 9.36 28.87 27.23
C VAL A 676 9.93 30.29 27.12
N GLY A 677 10.41 30.65 25.93
CA GLY A 677 11.19 31.86 25.67
C GLY A 677 12.70 31.62 25.45
N ASP A 678 13.21 30.41 25.74
CA ASP A 678 14.62 30.06 25.49
C ASP A 678 15.00 30.30 24.01
N ILE A 679 16.16 30.93 23.80
CA ILE A 679 16.73 31.18 22.47
C ILE A 679 17.27 29.87 21.90
N VAL A 680 17.01 29.66 20.61
CA VAL A 680 17.53 28.53 19.83
C VAL A 680 18.78 28.96 19.09
N HIS A 681 19.88 28.23 19.28
CA HIS A 681 21.12 28.38 18.51
C HIS A 681 21.39 27.10 17.71
N ILE A 682 21.90 27.26 16.49
CA ILE A 682 22.06 26.20 15.48
C ILE A 682 23.55 26.07 15.15
N LEU A 683 24.04 24.83 15.02
CA LEU A 683 25.36 24.50 14.44
C LEU A 683 25.20 23.54 13.23
#